data_AF-A0AA35ZXU3-F1
#
_entry.id   AF-A0AA35ZXU3-F1
#
_cell.length_a   1.000
_cell.length_b   1.000
_cell.length_c   1.000
_cell.angle_alpha   90.00
_cell.angle_beta   90.00
_cell.angle_gamma   90.00
#
_symmetry.space_group_name_H-M   'P 1'
#
loop_
_entity.id
_entity.type
_entity.pdbx_description
1 polymer ?
#
loop_
_entity_poly.entity_id
_entity_poly.type
_entity_poly.pdbx_seq_one_letter_code
_entity_poly.pdbx_strand_id
1 'polypeptide(L)'
;MASHGFRFTRSRTASQSFHLLVAAAFGPVRHLPPEDPHSLTVWFLKKKRFSWSDIDCLKAFKASIEDPENVLISWDFNNNTEGYICKFAGIECWHPDENKVLNIKLPDMGLKGTLPLALQNCTSMTGLDLSSNKLFGKLPTNMTKILGFVTTLDLSSNNFSGKIPSSFANCSYLNVLRLGNNRFSGQIPLELRNLNRLKEFSVVNNQLSGQVPYFQNGTEVSYTGNPGLCGHPSLSPCPGTVKKSNTGVIVGAAVGGATIAALIVVFGMLFFMRKVVRKRKDDDPDGNKWAKSIKGAKTIKLSMFENPVSKMRLSDLMKATNSFSKDNIIGSGRTGCLYKAEFEDGSLLMIKRLQDTQHSEKEFASEMSTLGKVKHRNLVPLLGFCVAKKERLLVYKYMANGNLHDKLHLLENDTKPLDWPSRLKIGIGIAKGLAWLHHNCNPRILHRNISSKCILLDSDLEPRISDFGLARLMNPVDTHLSTFVNGEFGDLGYVAPEYARTLVATPKGDVYSFGVVLLELVTGERPTHISKAPETFKGSLPEWVIELSSEGRLQDSIDKSFVEKRNESEVFQFLKIACNCVVQAHKERPSMFEVYQLLRAIGARRSFEDKTRFNQAFSFDANTMSSTRKQPHVLVLSYPAQGHVNPMIQFCKRLVAKGIKTTFATTFSFSKNVHIDLNNTLITFETFSDGFDDNCPDQIVSPDVYFPKLREVGPKSLSDLIQKLGGVNAIVYDGFLPWALDVSKQFKIMGVVFFTQTCAVNNIYYHVNRNLLQIPLSDSDSLVSLPGLPPLEYWETPSFVHKFDLFPAVSDLVFGQFTNIDQADWVLINSFYKLEEEVVNWMGKLWRVRTIGPTLPSMYLDKRLLDDREYGVNVFKPKRVECMNWLNNKPKRSVVYLAFGSLMQPGSEQMKEITCSLSDGGFSFLWVVKSSLEDNIPQEFVDGMSKKGLVVAWCPQLEVLTHESIGCFVTHCGLNSVLEAIGLGVPMVAMPQWSDQTTNAKYVEDVWGVGVRAKQDVNGIVTRRVLDACIRQVMEGEKSIEIRKNATKWRDLAIEAIEEGGTSDKNINEFVAELSLQY
;
A
#
# COMPACT_ATOMS: atom_id res chain seq x y z
N MET A 1 75.43 -15.34 28.46
CA MET A 1 76.17 -16.62 28.38
C MET A 1 75.56 -17.47 27.27
N ALA A 2 76.45 -18.08 26.48
CA ALA A 2 76.31 -19.17 25.51
C ALA A 2 74.92 -19.78 25.15
N SER A 3 74.72 -19.84 23.84
CA SER A 3 74.13 -20.90 22.99
C SER A 3 73.59 -22.20 23.64
N HIS A 4 72.41 -22.65 23.17
CA HIS A 4 72.24 -23.78 22.25
C HIS A 4 70.75 -24.02 21.94
N GLY A 5 70.45 -24.35 20.69
CA GLY A 5 69.09 -24.56 20.18
C GLY A 5 68.64 -26.02 20.15
N PHE A 6 67.37 -26.21 19.83
CA PHE A 6 66.84 -27.42 19.18
C PHE A 6 65.73 -27.03 18.20
N ARG A 7 65.85 -27.52 16.96
CA ARG A 7 64.79 -27.61 15.94
C ARG A 7 63.83 -28.74 16.31
N PHE A 8 62.54 -28.65 15.94
CA PHE A 8 61.83 -29.72 15.23
C PHE A 8 60.61 -29.19 14.44
N THR A 9 60.69 -29.38 13.11
CA THR A 9 59.66 -29.66 12.09
C THR A 9 58.29 -28.96 12.06
N ARG A 10 58.09 -28.18 10.99
CA ARG A 10 56.79 -27.82 10.38
C ARG A 10 56.01 -29.07 9.93
N SER A 11 54.79 -29.20 10.41
CA SER A 11 53.70 -29.92 9.73
C SER A 11 52.81 -28.87 9.03
N ARG A 12 52.75 -28.96 7.70
CA ARG A 12 51.85 -28.20 6.82
C ARG A 12 50.55 -28.98 6.69
N THR A 13 49.56 -28.75 7.53
CA THR A 13 48.16 -29.18 7.35
C THR A 13 47.24 -28.43 8.31
N ALA A 14 47.19 -27.10 8.17
CA ALA A 14 46.14 -26.27 8.80
C ALA A 14 45.81 -24.99 8.00
N SER A 15 46.52 -24.74 6.90
CA SER A 15 46.44 -23.48 6.13
C SER A 15 45.51 -23.54 4.91
N GLN A 16 44.81 -24.66 4.66
CA GLN A 16 43.90 -24.82 3.51
C GLN A 16 42.42 -24.90 3.87
N SER A 17 42.06 -24.96 5.15
CA SER A 17 40.65 -25.07 5.59
C SER A 17 40.01 -23.75 6.02
N PHE A 18 40.72 -22.62 5.89
CA PHE A 18 40.19 -21.30 6.28
C PHE A 18 40.17 -20.26 5.14
N HIS A 19 40.89 -20.48 4.04
CA HIS A 19 40.68 -19.72 2.79
C HIS A 19 39.30 -19.98 2.15
N LEU A 20 38.55 -20.97 2.64
CA LEU A 20 37.19 -21.31 2.22
C LEU A 20 36.09 -20.51 2.95
N LEU A 21 36.40 -19.75 4.02
CA LEU A 21 35.39 -19.08 4.84
C LEU A 21 34.94 -17.69 4.33
N VAL A 22 35.68 -17.10 3.39
CA VAL A 22 35.25 -15.87 2.67
C VAL A 22 34.58 -16.22 1.32
N ALA A 23 34.83 -17.41 0.79
CA ALA A 23 34.20 -17.90 -0.44
C ALA A 23 32.78 -18.50 -0.23
N ALA A 24 32.35 -18.75 1.00
CA ALA A 24 31.08 -19.43 1.31
C ALA A 24 29.83 -18.53 1.31
N ALA A 25 29.91 -17.31 0.76
CA ALA A 25 28.74 -16.42 0.61
C ALA A 25 28.05 -16.52 -0.76
N PHE A 26 28.70 -17.10 -1.79
CA PHE A 26 28.12 -17.35 -3.11
C PHE A 26 28.66 -18.69 -3.65
N GLY A 27 27.76 -19.63 -3.98
CA GLY A 27 28.12 -20.99 -4.38
C GLY A 27 28.94 -21.07 -5.68
N PRO A 28 29.68 -22.17 -5.93
CA PRO A 28 30.52 -22.29 -7.12
C PRO A 28 29.71 -22.71 -8.36
N VAL A 29 29.81 -21.93 -9.44
CA VAL A 29 29.54 -22.40 -10.80
C VAL A 29 30.72 -23.27 -11.24
N ARG A 30 30.50 -24.57 -11.43
CA ARG A 30 31.47 -25.45 -12.10
C ARG A 30 31.22 -25.43 -13.61
N HIS A 31 32.26 -25.10 -14.36
CA HIS A 31 32.38 -25.47 -15.77
C HIS A 31 32.35 -27.01 -15.90
N LEU A 32 31.47 -27.53 -16.74
CA LEU A 32 31.54 -28.88 -17.30
C LEU A 32 32.07 -28.79 -18.74
N PRO A 33 32.95 -29.71 -19.19
CA PRO A 33 33.08 -30.05 -20.60
C PRO A 33 32.15 -31.23 -20.97
N PRO A 34 31.94 -31.50 -22.27
CA PRO A 34 30.67 -31.95 -22.82
C PRO A 34 30.59 -33.48 -22.95
N GLU A 35 29.43 -34.08 -22.68
CA GLU A 35 28.92 -35.25 -23.43
C GLU A 35 27.38 -35.24 -23.42
N ASP A 36 26.81 -35.42 -24.61
CA ASP A 36 25.38 -35.44 -24.96
C ASP A 36 24.88 -36.91 -25.03
N PRO A 37 23.63 -37.21 -25.41
CA PRO A 37 22.48 -37.45 -24.57
C PRO A 37 22.00 -38.91 -24.63
N HIS A 38 21.13 -39.32 -23.70
CA HIS A 38 19.88 -40.05 -23.94
C HIS A 38 19.45 -40.82 -22.68
N SER A 39 18.14 -40.84 -22.48
CA SER A 39 17.40 -41.71 -21.56
C SER A 39 17.17 -41.15 -20.15
N LEU A 40 16.02 -40.49 -19.98
CA LEU A 40 14.91 -40.95 -19.12
C LEU A 40 14.00 -39.78 -18.74
N THR A 41 13.33 -39.26 -19.76
CA THR A 41 12.03 -38.62 -19.59
C THR A 41 11.04 -39.66 -19.04
N VAL A 42 10.22 -39.25 -18.06
CA VAL A 42 8.95 -39.88 -17.64
C VAL A 42 9.01 -40.89 -16.46
N TRP A 43 9.07 -40.37 -15.23
CA TRP A 43 8.23 -40.72 -14.04
C TRP A 43 8.85 -40.02 -12.80
N PHE A 44 8.37 -38.88 -12.30
CA PHE A 44 7.22 -38.77 -11.39
C PHE A 44 6.85 -37.28 -11.21
N LEU A 45 5.60 -36.93 -11.52
CA LEU A 45 4.98 -35.65 -11.13
C LEU A 45 3.85 -35.92 -10.13
N LYS A 46 3.98 -35.36 -8.91
CA LYS A 46 2.93 -34.89 -7.96
C LYS A 46 3.62 -34.68 -6.59
N LYS A 47 3.58 -33.56 -5.88
CA LYS A 47 2.93 -32.25 -5.97
C LYS A 47 3.76 -31.27 -5.11
N LYS A 48 4.44 -30.28 -5.70
CA LYS A 48 4.81 -29.03 -5.00
C LYS A 48 3.80 -27.96 -5.43
N ARG A 49 3.16 -27.27 -4.48
CA ARG A 49 2.30 -26.11 -4.78
C ARG A 49 3.21 -24.88 -4.90
N PHE A 50 3.67 -24.61 -6.11
CA PHE A 50 4.21 -23.30 -6.46
C PHE A 50 3.09 -22.25 -6.32
N SER A 51 3.40 -21.12 -5.68
CA SER A 51 2.62 -19.90 -5.83
C SER A 51 2.86 -19.38 -7.24
N TRP A 52 1.94 -19.66 -8.16
CA TRP A 52 2.03 -19.20 -9.55
C TRP A 52 1.85 -17.69 -9.60
N SER A 53 2.79 -16.98 -10.22
CA SER A 53 2.61 -15.58 -10.60
C SER A 53 1.79 -15.48 -11.89
N ASP A 54 1.15 -14.33 -12.15
CA ASP A 54 0.49 -14.07 -13.42
C ASP A 54 1.50 -14.11 -14.59
N ILE A 55 2.78 -13.81 -14.32
CA ILE A 55 3.89 -14.02 -15.27
C ILE A 55 4.02 -15.51 -15.62
N ASP A 56 3.96 -16.40 -14.63
CA ASP A 56 3.98 -17.85 -14.86
C ASP A 56 2.73 -18.34 -15.59
N CYS A 57 1.57 -17.71 -15.36
CA CYS A 57 0.35 -17.95 -16.13
C CYS A 57 0.57 -17.64 -17.62
N LEU A 58 1.14 -16.46 -17.95
CA LEU A 58 1.41 -16.05 -19.34
C LEU A 58 2.51 -16.89 -20.00
N LYS A 59 3.57 -17.26 -19.26
CA LYS A 59 4.62 -18.19 -19.73
C LYS A 59 4.01 -19.54 -20.12
N ALA A 60 3.18 -20.10 -19.24
CA ALA A 60 2.52 -21.38 -19.48
C ALA A 60 1.46 -21.27 -20.59
N PHE A 61 0.76 -20.15 -20.70
CA PHE A 61 -0.15 -19.86 -21.81
C PHE A 61 0.60 -19.89 -23.15
N LYS A 62 1.69 -19.11 -23.27
CA LYS A 62 2.52 -19.04 -24.48
C LYS A 62 3.12 -20.41 -24.85
N ALA A 63 3.51 -21.21 -23.86
CA ALA A 63 4.04 -22.55 -24.09
C ALA A 63 2.99 -23.57 -24.56
N SER A 64 1.70 -23.29 -24.35
CA SER A 64 0.60 -24.23 -24.63
C SER A 64 -0.18 -23.93 -25.91
N ILE A 65 0.06 -22.78 -26.53
CA ILE A 65 -0.63 -22.31 -27.72
C ILE A 65 0.34 -22.29 -28.90
N GLU A 66 -0.13 -22.70 -30.07
CA GLU A 66 0.64 -22.60 -31.30
C GLU A 66 0.45 -21.19 -31.88
N ASP A 67 1.56 -20.46 -32.02
CA ASP A 67 1.62 -19.10 -32.54
C ASP A 67 2.37 -19.06 -33.89
N PRO A 68 1.73 -19.47 -35.01
CA PRO A 68 2.39 -19.59 -36.30
C PRO A 68 2.79 -18.24 -36.92
N GLU A 69 2.11 -17.16 -36.53
CA GLU A 69 2.34 -15.80 -37.03
C GLU A 69 3.26 -14.98 -36.11
N ASN A 70 3.77 -15.61 -35.03
CA ASN A 70 4.66 -15.01 -34.03
C ASN A 70 4.10 -13.72 -33.40
N VAL A 71 2.78 -13.65 -33.21
CA VAL A 71 2.09 -12.45 -32.67
C VAL A 71 2.40 -12.22 -31.18
N LEU A 72 2.82 -13.26 -30.46
CA LEU A 72 3.22 -13.19 -29.05
C LEU A 72 4.71 -12.86 -28.88
N ILE A 73 5.38 -12.33 -29.91
CA ILE A 73 6.81 -11.94 -29.84
C ILE A 73 7.09 -10.93 -28.73
N SER A 74 6.15 -10.02 -28.47
CA SER A 74 6.25 -9.03 -27.39
C SER A 74 6.22 -9.64 -25.99
N TRP A 75 5.77 -10.89 -25.84
CA TRP A 75 5.76 -11.61 -24.57
C TRP A 75 7.15 -12.16 -24.28
N ASP A 76 8.09 -11.25 -23.98
CA ASP A 76 9.46 -11.56 -23.63
C ASP A 76 9.63 -11.66 -22.10
N PHE A 77 10.13 -12.80 -21.64
CA PHE A 77 10.19 -13.18 -20.23
C PHE A 77 11.62 -13.17 -19.64
N ASN A 78 12.51 -12.34 -20.18
CA ASN A 78 13.87 -12.13 -19.68
C ASN A 78 13.92 -11.46 -18.28
N ASN A 79 15.11 -11.29 -17.69
CA ASN A 79 15.28 -10.82 -16.31
C ASN A 79 14.74 -9.39 -16.01
N ASN A 80 14.24 -8.67 -17.02
CA ASN A 80 13.67 -7.31 -16.91
C ASN A 80 12.12 -7.29 -16.98
N THR A 81 11.45 -8.45 -16.97
CA THR A 81 10.00 -8.53 -17.28
C THR A 81 9.07 -8.04 -16.15
N GLU A 82 9.56 -7.89 -14.92
CA GLU A 82 8.76 -7.40 -13.79
C GLU A 82 8.43 -5.90 -13.99
N GLY A 83 7.19 -5.60 -14.37
CA GLY A 83 6.69 -4.25 -14.73
C GLY A 83 6.47 -4.06 -16.24
N TYR A 84 6.84 -5.05 -17.07
CA TYR A 84 6.74 -4.98 -18.53
C TYR A 84 5.61 -5.81 -19.15
N ILE A 85 5.03 -6.77 -18.42
CA ILE A 85 3.97 -7.63 -18.99
C ILE A 85 2.73 -6.85 -19.44
N CYS A 86 2.52 -5.65 -18.91
CA CYS A 86 1.41 -4.76 -19.26
C CYS A 86 1.59 -4.07 -20.61
N LYS A 87 2.79 -4.18 -21.20
CA LYS A 87 3.11 -3.71 -22.55
C LYS A 87 3.03 -4.84 -23.58
N PHE A 88 2.78 -6.08 -23.14
CA PHE A 88 2.63 -7.22 -24.02
C PHE A 88 1.38 -7.08 -24.89
N ALA A 89 1.49 -7.50 -26.15
CA ALA A 89 0.38 -7.48 -27.09
C ALA A 89 -0.79 -8.29 -26.52
N GLY A 90 -1.97 -7.67 -26.46
CA GLY A 90 -3.18 -8.30 -25.95
C GLY A 90 -3.26 -8.48 -24.43
N ILE A 91 -2.31 -7.96 -23.64
CA ILE A 91 -2.38 -7.98 -22.19
C ILE A 91 -2.82 -6.61 -21.66
N GLU A 92 -3.88 -6.60 -20.86
CA GLU A 92 -4.26 -5.44 -20.06
C GLU A 92 -4.06 -5.78 -18.59
N CYS A 93 -3.28 -4.96 -17.89
CA CYS A 93 -3.06 -5.09 -16.46
C CYS A 93 -4.01 -4.23 -15.63
N TRP A 94 -4.08 -4.55 -14.34
CA TRP A 94 -4.74 -3.72 -13.35
C TRP A 94 -4.11 -2.32 -13.21
N HIS A 95 -2.77 -2.22 -13.33
CA HIS A 95 -2.00 -0.97 -13.34
C HIS A 95 -0.79 -1.11 -14.28
N PRO A 96 -0.30 -0.04 -14.95
CA PRO A 96 0.88 -0.11 -15.81
C PRO A 96 2.15 -0.60 -15.10
N ASP A 97 2.26 -0.34 -13.80
CA ASP A 97 3.43 -0.68 -12.97
C ASP A 97 3.23 -1.96 -12.12
N GLU A 98 2.12 -2.71 -12.32
CA GLU A 98 1.85 -3.95 -11.59
C GLU A 98 1.78 -5.16 -12.52
N ASN A 99 2.36 -6.29 -12.13
CA ASN A 99 2.32 -7.54 -12.92
C ASN A 99 1.05 -8.37 -12.65
N LYS A 100 -0.12 -7.73 -12.75
CA LYS A 100 -1.43 -8.37 -12.53
C LYS A 100 -2.30 -8.30 -13.78
N VAL A 101 -2.56 -9.45 -14.40
CA VAL A 101 -3.30 -9.57 -15.65
C VAL A 101 -4.79 -9.41 -15.37
N LEU A 102 -5.38 -8.37 -15.95
CA LEU A 102 -6.80 -8.07 -15.84
C LEU A 102 -7.57 -8.63 -17.04
N ASN A 103 -7.10 -8.40 -18.26
CA ASN A 103 -7.69 -8.96 -19.46
C ASN A 103 -6.63 -9.54 -20.41
N ILE A 104 -6.97 -10.65 -21.05
CA ILE A 104 -6.24 -11.19 -22.20
C ILE A 104 -7.13 -11.03 -23.42
N LYS A 105 -6.71 -10.21 -24.39
CA LYS A 105 -7.44 -9.88 -25.62
C LYS A 105 -6.56 -10.18 -26.83
N LEU A 106 -6.77 -11.33 -27.43
CA LEU A 106 -6.04 -11.80 -28.61
C LEU A 106 -7.01 -12.21 -29.74
N PRO A 107 -7.98 -11.37 -30.13
CA PRO A 107 -8.89 -11.70 -31.21
C PRO A 107 -8.17 -11.67 -32.56
N ASP A 108 -8.52 -12.60 -33.46
CA ASP A 108 -8.04 -12.63 -34.86
C ASP A 108 -6.50 -12.66 -34.99
N MET A 109 -5.86 -13.49 -34.17
CA MET A 109 -4.41 -13.59 -34.06
C MET A 109 -3.84 -14.85 -34.75
N GLY A 110 -4.69 -15.65 -35.41
CA GLY A 110 -4.27 -16.89 -36.07
C GLY A 110 -3.84 -18.02 -35.14
N LEU A 111 -4.06 -17.88 -33.82
CA LEU A 111 -3.60 -18.82 -32.78
C LEU A 111 -4.26 -20.19 -32.93
N LYS A 112 -3.48 -21.26 -32.71
CA LYS A 112 -3.91 -22.66 -32.80
C LYS A 112 -3.70 -23.39 -31.47
N GLY A 113 -4.35 -24.53 -31.31
CA GLY A 113 -4.25 -25.37 -30.11
C GLY A 113 -5.54 -25.43 -29.31
N THR A 114 -5.45 -25.90 -28.06
CA THR A 114 -6.61 -26.02 -27.16
C THR A 114 -6.65 -24.87 -26.14
N LEU A 115 -7.80 -24.66 -25.47
CA LEU A 115 -7.90 -23.61 -24.44
C LEU A 115 -6.91 -23.89 -23.28
N PRO A 116 -5.94 -22.99 -23.01
CA PRO A 116 -4.90 -23.25 -22.01
C PRO A 116 -5.44 -23.41 -20.58
N LEU A 117 -5.16 -24.54 -19.94
CA LEU A 117 -5.52 -24.76 -18.53
C LEU A 117 -4.75 -23.84 -17.57
N ALA A 118 -3.61 -23.29 -18.02
CA ALA A 118 -2.78 -22.36 -17.27
C ALA A 118 -3.53 -21.09 -16.85
N LEU A 119 -4.60 -20.72 -17.58
CA LEU A 119 -5.46 -19.58 -17.26
C LEU A 119 -6.05 -19.64 -15.83
N GLN A 120 -6.16 -20.84 -15.22
CA GLN A 120 -6.56 -20.99 -13.81
C GLN A 120 -5.62 -20.26 -12.82
N ASN A 121 -4.39 -19.95 -13.24
CA ASN A 121 -3.37 -19.29 -12.41
C ASN A 121 -3.35 -17.76 -12.61
N CYS A 122 -4.08 -17.22 -13.60
CA CYS A 122 -4.28 -15.79 -13.78
C CYS A 122 -5.37 -15.31 -12.81
N THR A 123 -5.03 -15.23 -11.52
CA THR A 123 -5.98 -15.09 -10.40
C THR A 123 -6.81 -13.80 -10.40
N SER A 124 -6.37 -12.77 -11.11
CA SER A 124 -7.02 -11.46 -11.18
C SER A 124 -7.77 -11.20 -12.49
N MET A 125 -7.81 -12.18 -13.41
CA MET A 125 -8.35 -11.99 -14.75
C MET A 125 -9.89 -11.86 -14.74
N THR A 126 -10.39 -10.79 -15.34
CA THR A 126 -11.82 -10.48 -15.47
C THR A 126 -12.33 -10.57 -16.91
N GLY A 127 -11.45 -10.60 -17.91
CA GLY A 127 -11.83 -10.66 -19.32
C GLY A 127 -10.92 -11.56 -20.13
N LEU A 128 -11.51 -12.42 -20.95
CA LEU A 128 -10.80 -13.29 -21.88
C LEU A 128 -11.47 -13.24 -23.26
N ASP A 129 -10.73 -12.75 -24.24
CA ASP A 129 -11.15 -12.71 -25.65
C ASP A 129 -10.10 -13.43 -26.49
N LEU A 130 -10.48 -14.60 -27.01
CA LEU A 130 -9.70 -15.41 -27.95
C LEU A 130 -10.51 -15.65 -29.24
N SER A 131 -11.45 -14.75 -29.55
CA SER A 131 -12.34 -14.90 -30.69
C SER A 131 -11.60 -14.88 -32.03
N SER A 132 -12.21 -15.44 -33.07
CA SER A 132 -11.67 -15.42 -34.43
C SER A 132 -10.28 -16.04 -34.57
N ASN A 133 -9.98 -17.10 -33.80
CA ASN A 133 -8.74 -17.85 -33.91
C ASN A 133 -8.99 -19.25 -34.50
N LYS A 134 -7.95 -20.08 -34.56
CA LYS A 134 -8.00 -21.46 -35.03
C LYS A 134 -7.96 -22.46 -33.87
N LEU A 135 -8.42 -22.06 -32.68
CA LEU A 135 -8.42 -22.91 -31.48
C LEU A 135 -9.44 -24.04 -31.61
N PHE A 136 -9.11 -25.23 -31.10
CA PHE A 136 -9.92 -26.43 -31.29
C PHE A 136 -9.96 -27.31 -30.03
N GLY A 137 -10.71 -28.41 -30.12
CA GLY A 137 -10.84 -29.38 -29.02
C GLY A 137 -12.05 -29.10 -28.13
N LYS A 138 -12.17 -29.87 -27.04
CA LYS A 138 -13.28 -29.76 -26.08
C LYS A 138 -12.97 -28.72 -25.01
N LEU A 139 -13.97 -27.97 -24.58
CA LEU A 139 -13.82 -27.11 -23.40
C LEU A 139 -13.63 -27.96 -22.12
N PRO A 140 -12.74 -27.56 -21.20
CA PRO A 140 -12.54 -28.25 -19.93
C PRO A 140 -13.82 -28.36 -19.10
N THR A 141 -13.97 -29.46 -18.35
CA THR A 141 -15.19 -29.70 -17.52
C THR A 141 -15.24 -28.87 -16.23
N ASN A 142 -14.13 -28.22 -15.83
CA ASN A 142 -14.04 -27.41 -14.61
C ASN A 142 -13.79 -25.93 -14.94
N MET A 143 -14.71 -25.31 -15.68
CA MET A 143 -14.56 -23.93 -16.15
C MET A 143 -14.50 -22.91 -15.01
N THR A 144 -15.18 -23.18 -13.88
CA THR A 144 -15.16 -22.29 -12.70
C THR A 144 -13.77 -22.10 -12.11
N LYS A 145 -12.93 -23.12 -12.17
CA LYS A 145 -11.55 -23.02 -11.66
C LYS A 145 -10.65 -22.22 -12.61
N ILE A 146 -10.95 -22.26 -13.91
CA ILE A 146 -10.18 -21.55 -14.95
C ILE A 146 -10.61 -20.09 -15.03
N LEU A 147 -11.92 -19.81 -14.88
CA LEU A 147 -12.54 -18.53 -15.16
C LEU A 147 -13.28 -17.94 -13.94
N GLY A 148 -12.80 -18.23 -12.73
CA GLY A 148 -13.54 -18.00 -11.48
C GLY A 148 -14.00 -16.56 -11.23
N PHE A 149 -13.32 -15.57 -11.82
CA PHE A 149 -13.62 -14.15 -11.70
C PHE A 149 -13.91 -13.46 -13.05
N VAL A 150 -14.03 -14.23 -14.13
CA VAL A 150 -14.22 -13.69 -15.47
C VAL A 150 -15.65 -13.19 -15.66
N THR A 151 -15.76 -11.98 -16.20
CA THR A 151 -17.01 -11.26 -16.49
C THR A 151 -17.36 -11.28 -17.98
N THR A 152 -16.35 -11.27 -18.85
CA THR A 152 -16.52 -11.33 -20.30
C THR A 152 -15.69 -12.48 -20.85
N LEU A 153 -16.36 -13.44 -21.50
CA LEU A 153 -15.72 -14.54 -22.21
C LEU A 153 -16.18 -14.54 -23.68
N ASP A 154 -15.24 -14.33 -24.59
CA ASP A 154 -15.45 -14.47 -26.02
C ASP A 154 -14.53 -15.55 -26.61
N LEU A 155 -15.13 -16.67 -27.00
CA LEU A 155 -14.48 -17.79 -27.70
C LEU A 155 -15.12 -18.03 -29.08
N SER A 156 -15.85 -17.03 -29.59
CA SER A 156 -16.57 -17.17 -30.84
C SER A 156 -15.63 -17.31 -32.05
N SER A 157 -16.14 -17.84 -33.15
CA SER A 157 -15.40 -17.97 -34.42
C SER A 157 -14.09 -18.75 -34.26
N ASN A 158 -14.19 -19.93 -33.64
CA ASN A 158 -13.10 -20.88 -33.45
C ASN A 158 -13.55 -22.29 -33.92
N ASN A 159 -12.76 -23.31 -33.62
CA ASN A 159 -13.00 -24.70 -33.99
C ASN A 159 -13.25 -25.61 -32.77
N PHE A 160 -13.77 -25.06 -31.67
CA PHE A 160 -14.10 -25.83 -30.46
C PHE A 160 -15.25 -26.81 -30.71
N SER A 161 -15.22 -27.98 -30.09
CA SER A 161 -16.19 -29.06 -30.30
C SER A 161 -16.62 -29.76 -29.01
N GLY A 162 -17.62 -30.63 -29.09
CA GLY A 162 -18.19 -31.33 -27.92
C GLY A 162 -19.25 -30.52 -27.19
N LYS A 163 -19.61 -30.94 -25.98
CA LYS A 163 -20.69 -30.31 -25.19
C LYS A 163 -20.22 -29.01 -24.53
N ILE A 164 -21.13 -28.06 -24.36
CA ILE A 164 -20.93 -26.90 -23.49
C ILE A 164 -20.90 -27.40 -22.02
N PRO A 165 -19.82 -27.18 -21.25
CA PRO A 165 -19.73 -27.65 -19.87
C PRO A 165 -20.76 -27.01 -18.94
N SER A 166 -21.49 -27.82 -18.15
CA SER A 166 -22.44 -27.30 -17.15
C SER A 166 -21.77 -26.49 -16.04
N SER A 167 -20.45 -26.67 -15.81
CA SER A 167 -19.67 -25.87 -14.86
C SER A 167 -19.67 -24.37 -15.14
N PHE A 168 -20.01 -23.94 -16.35
CA PHE A 168 -20.22 -22.52 -16.65
C PHE A 168 -21.30 -21.89 -15.77
N ALA A 169 -22.29 -22.67 -15.31
CA ALA A 169 -23.33 -22.20 -14.39
C ALA A 169 -22.77 -21.71 -13.03
N ASN A 170 -21.56 -22.13 -12.66
CA ASN A 170 -20.89 -21.75 -11.42
C ASN A 170 -19.95 -20.54 -11.61
N CYS A 171 -19.76 -20.04 -12.83
CA CYS A 171 -19.00 -18.81 -13.10
C CYS A 171 -19.88 -17.58 -12.82
N SER A 172 -20.20 -17.35 -11.56
CA SER A 172 -21.23 -16.39 -11.10
C SER A 172 -21.00 -14.92 -11.48
N TYR A 173 -19.81 -14.56 -11.97
CA TYR A 173 -19.45 -13.21 -12.41
C TYR A 173 -19.66 -12.96 -13.91
N LEU A 174 -20.00 -13.98 -14.71
CA LEU A 174 -20.17 -13.84 -16.16
C LEU A 174 -21.36 -12.94 -16.53
N ASN A 175 -21.06 -11.92 -17.32
CA ASN A 175 -22.01 -10.98 -17.93
C ASN A 175 -22.16 -11.24 -19.43
N VAL A 176 -21.08 -11.61 -20.11
CA VAL A 176 -21.07 -11.87 -21.56
C VAL A 176 -20.45 -13.24 -21.82
N LEU A 177 -21.18 -14.10 -22.52
CA LEU A 177 -20.72 -15.42 -22.94
C LEU A 177 -21.00 -15.63 -24.43
N ARG A 178 -19.94 -15.56 -25.25
CA ARG A 178 -20.00 -15.78 -26.69
C ARG A 178 -19.26 -17.05 -27.09
N LEU A 179 -20.02 -17.99 -27.63
CA LEU A 179 -19.55 -19.30 -28.11
C LEU A 179 -19.97 -19.56 -29.56
N GLY A 180 -20.46 -18.53 -30.26
CA GLY A 180 -20.96 -18.64 -31.62
C GLY A 180 -19.88 -19.05 -32.64
N ASN A 181 -20.29 -19.55 -33.80
CA ASN A 181 -19.43 -20.00 -34.89
C ASN A 181 -18.35 -20.99 -34.42
N ASN A 182 -18.78 -22.09 -33.82
CA ASN A 182 -17.93 -23.19 -33.38
C ASN A 182 -18.59 -24.54 -33.79
N ARG A 183 -18.06 -25.66 -33.31
CA ARG A 183 -18.59 -27.02 -33.55
C ARG A 183 -19.16 -27.65 -32.27
N PHE A 184 -19.70 -26.85 -31.34
CA PHE A 184 -20.31 -27.37 -30.13
C PHE A 184 -21.56 -28.20 -30.45
N SER A 185 -21.76 -29.31 -29.74
CA SER A 185 -22.86 -30.25 -29.98
C SER A 185 -23.53 -30.73 -28.69
N GLY A 186 -24.74 -31.28 -28.82
CA GLY A 186 -25.56 -31.68 -27.67
C GLY A 186 -26.35 -30.52 -27.06
N GLN A 187 -26.81 -30.69 -25.82
CA GLN A 187 -27.70 -29.74 -25.16
C GLN A 187 -26.96 -28.54 -24.57
N ILE A 188 -27.62 -27.38 -24.60
CA ILE A 188 -27.24 -26.23 -23.79
C ILE A 188 -27.60 -26.57 -22.34
N PRO A 189 -26.65 -26.55 -21.39
CA PRO A 189 -26.95 -26.88 -20.00
C PRO A 189 -28.03 -25.94 -19.43
N LEU A 190 -29.13 -26.52 -18.93
CA LEU A 190 -30.23 -25.74 -18.36
C LEU A 190 -29.80 -24.98 -17.10
N GLU A 191 -28.74 -25.45 -16.43
CA GLU A 191 -28.11 -24.83 -15.27
C GLU A 191 -27.57 -23.44 -15.57
N LEU A 192 -27.28 -23.10 -16.84
CA LEU A 192 -26.85 -21.76 -17.23
C LEU A 192 -27.86 -20.67 -16.85
N ARG A 193 -29.14 -21.01 -16.66
CA ARG A 193 -30.16 -20.09 -16.13
C ARG A 193 -29.80 -19.49 -14.76
N ASN A 194 -28.90 -20.14 -14.00
CA ASN A 194 -28.47 -19.68 -12.68
C ASN A 194 -27.48 -18.51 -12.76
N LEU A 195 -26.98 -18.16 -13.95
CA LEU A 195 -26.13 -17.00 -14.19
C LEU A 195 -26.96 -15.72 -14.18
N ASN A 196 -27.34 -15.27 -12.99
CA ASN A 196 -28.23 -14.12 -12.80
C ASN A 196 -27.66 -12.77 -13.28
N ARG A 197 -26.35 -12.72 -13.59
CA ARG A 197 -25.67 -11.52 -14.11
C ARG A 197 -25.54 -11.50 -15.63
N LEU A 198 -25.90 -12.59 -16.31
CA LEU A 198 -25.69 -12.75 -17.74
C LEU A 198 -26.56 -11.76 -18.53
N LYS A 199 -25.91 -10.85 -19.23
CA LYS A 199 -26.54 -9.82 -20.08
C LYS A 199 -26.56 -10.25 -21.54
N GLU A 200 -25.56 -11.01 -21.98
CA GLU A 200 -25.45 -11.48 -23.36
C GLU A 200 -25.04 -12.96 -23.40
N PHE A 201 -25.80 -13.75 -24.16
CA PHE A 201 -25.53 -15.16 -24.42
C PHE A 201 -25.67 -15.48 -25.90
N SER A 202 -24.58 -15.86 -26.56
CA SER A 202 -24.58 -16.21 -27.98
C SER A 202 -23.95 -17.57 -28.23
N VAL A 203 -24.71 -18.44 -28.91
CA VAL A 203 -24.27 -19.78 -29.36
C VAL A 203 -24.56 -19.98 -30.85
N VAL A 204 -24.69 -18.89 -31.59
CA VAL A 204 -25.05 -18.87 -33.02
C VAL A 204 -24.17 -19.82 -33.83
N ASN A 205 -24.72 -20.48 -34.85
CA ASN A 205 -23.97 -21.35 -35.78
C ASN A 205 -23.10 -22.40 -35.07
N ASN A 206 -23.76 -23.36 -34.42
CA ASN A 206 -23.14 -24.54 -33.82
C ASN A 206 -23.97 -25.79 -34.19
N GLN A 207 -23.71 -26.94 -33.56
CA GLN A 207 -24.42 -28.21 -33.76
C GLN A 207 -25.27 -28.59 -32.52
N LEU A 208 -25.81 -27.59 -31.82
CA LEU A 208 -26.52 -27.77 -30.56
C LEU A 208 -27.97 -28.24 -30.79
N SER A 209 -28.51 -28.99 -29.83
CA SER A 209 -29.86 -29.55 -29.89
C SER A 209 -30.56 -29.63 -28.53
N GLY A 210 -31.88 -29.75 -28.51
CA GLY A 210 -32.69 -29.86 -27.29
C GLY A 210 -33.18 -28.53 -26.74
N GLN A 211 -33.73 -28.57 -25.52
CA GLN A 211 -34.37 -27.42 -24.90
C GLN A 211 -33.35 -26.35 -24.50
N VAL A 212 -33.66 -25.08 -24.81
CA VAL A 212 -32.84 -23.93 -24.40
C VAL A 212 -33.20 -23.44 -22.98
N PRO A 213 -32.23 -22.90 -22.21
CA PRO A 213 -32.50 -22.29 -20.90
C PRO A 213 -33.27 -20.98 -21.04
N TYR A 214 -34.14 -20.70 -20.07
CA TYR A 214 -34.81 -19.41 -19.93
C TYR A 214 -34.03 -18.53 -18.95
N PHE A 215 -33.47 -17.43 -19.45
CA PHE A 215 -32.73 -16.45 -18.65
C PHE A 215 -33.67 -15.37 -18.10
N GLN A 216 -33.20 -14.59 -17.11
CA GLN A 216 -33.99 -13.50 -16.53
C GLN A 216 -34.27 -12.39 -17.57
N ASN A 217 -35.32 -11.59 -17.32
CA ASN A 217 -35.79 -10.59 -18.27
C ASN A 217 -34.70 -9.52 -18.55
N GLY A 218 -34.26 -9.39 -19.81
CA GLY A 218 -33.22 -8.44 -20.22
C GLY A 218 -31.89 -9.03 -20.71
N THR A 219 -31.71 -10.37 -20.66
CA THR A 219 -30.57 -11.03 -21.30
C THR A 219 -30.79 -11.10 -22.82
N GLU A 220 -29.87 -10.54 -23.60
CA GLU A 220 -29.84 -10.71 -25.05
C GLU A 220 -29.36 -12.13 -25.40
N VAL A 221 -30.20 -12.90 -26.08
CA VAL A 221 -29.92 -14.30 -26.41
C VAL A 221 -29.94 -14.52 -27.92
N SER A 222 -28.94 -15.25 -28.42
CA SER A 222 -28.86 -15.59 -29.84
C SER A 222 -28.55 -17.08 -30.06
N TYR A 223 -29.52 -17.78 -30.65
CA TYR A 223 -29.52 -19.23 -30.87
C TYR A 223 -29.48 -19.63 -32.35
N THR A 224 -29.45 -18.66 -33.26
CA THR A 224 -29.62 -18.88 -34.71
C THR A 224 -28.57 -19.85 -35.28
N GLY A 225 -28.89 -20.55 -36.38
CA GLY A 225 -27.97 -21.52 -36.99
C GLY A 225 -27.77 -22.82 -36.22
N ASN A 226 -28.65 -23.16 -35.27
CA ASN A 226 -28.68 -24.45 -34.56
C ASN A 226 -30.06 -25.12 -34.76
N PRO A 227 -30.26 -25.95 -35.80
CA PRO A 227 -31.59 -26.45 -36.16
C PRO A 227 -32.20 -27.42 -35.14
N GLY A 228 -31.41 -27.98 -34.22
CA GLY A 228 -31.88 -28.92 -33.21
C GLY A 228 -32.42 -28.28 -31.93
N LEU A 229 -32.34 -26.96 -31.76
CA LEU A 229 -32.77 -26.26 -30.54
C LEU A 229 -34.27 -25.97 -30.53
N CYS A 230 -34.89 -26.02 -29.34
CA CYS A 230 -36.33 -25.82 -29.16
C CYS A 230 -36.66 -25.13 -27.81
N GLY A 231 -37.89 -24.61 -27.65
CA GLY A 231 -38.42 -24.16 -26.35
C GLY A 231 -38.24 -22.68 -26.00
N HIS A 232 -37.85 -21.82 -26.94
CA HIS A 232 -37.85 -20.34 -26.81
C HIS A 232 -38.92 -19.73 -27.72
N PRO A 233 -39.48 -18.54 -27.43
CA PRO A 233 -40.48 -17.90 -28.30
C PRO A 233 -40.06 -17.70 -29.77
N SER A 234 -38.76 -17.64 -30.05
CA SER A 234 -38.18 -17.54 -31.40
C SER A 234 -37.73 -18.88 -32.01
N LEU A 235 -38.01 -20.02 -31.35
CA LEU A 235 -37.68 -21.37 -31.79
C LEU A 235 -38.93 -22.27 -31.81
N SER A 236 -38.85 -23.43 -32.47
CA SER A 236 -39.95 -24.40 -32.45
C SER A 236 -40.19 -24.97 -31.04
N PRO A 237 -41.44 -25.36 -30.71
CA PRO A 237 -41.73 -26.07 -29.46
C PRO A 237 -40.96 -27.40 -29.37
N CYS A 238 -40.48 -27.78 -28.18
CA CYS A 238 -39.80 -29.06 -28.00
C CYS A 238 -40.78 -30.24 -28.12
N PRO A 239 -40.42 -31.32 -28.81
CA PRO A 239 -41.24 -32.53 -28.84
C PRO A 239 -41.24 -33.18 -27.45
N GLY A 240 -42.39 -33.17 -26.78
CA GLY A 240 -42.59 -33.74 -25.44
C GLY A 240 -43.87 -34.57 -25.37
N THR A 241 -43.75 -35.76 -24.80
CA THR A 241 -44.80 -36.75 -24.56
C THR A 241 -46.03 -36.15 -23.88
N VAL A 242 -47.19 -36.46 -24.45
CA VAL A 242 -48.52 -36.12 -23.97
C VAL A 242 -48.71 -36.60 -22.53
N LYS A 243 -48.99 -35.69 -21.59
CA LYS A 243 -49.72 -36.01 -20.35
C LYS A 243 -50.96 -35.12 -20.26
N LYS A 244 -52.09 -35.80 -20.09
CA LYS A 244 -53.48 -35.37 -20.26
C LYS A 244 -53.84 -34.16 -19.39
N SER A 245 -54.43 -33.15 -20.03
CA SER A 245 -55.26 -32.14 -19.37
C SER A 245 -56.70 -32.66 -19.29
N ASN A 246 -57.30 -32.62 -18.10
CA ASN A 246 -58.75 -32.81 -17.93
C ASN A 246 -59.43 -31.45 -18.09
N THR A 247 -60.21 -31.30 -19.15
CA THR A 247 -61.13 -30.18 -19.37
C THR A 247 -62.56 -30.61 -19.04
N GLY A 248 -63.25 -29.78 -18.26
CA GLY A 248 -64.70 -29.67 -18.14
C GLY A 248 -64.95 -28.39 -17.34
N VAL A 249 -65.79 -27.41 -17.71
CA VAL A 249 -67.14 -27.44 -18.30
C VAL A 249 -67.46 -25.99 -18.76
N ILE A 250 -67.81 -25.75 -20.04
CA ILE A 250 -69.14 -25.39 -20.64
C ILE A 250 -69.55 -23.89 -20.52
N VAL A 251 -69.49 -23.11 -21.63
CA VAL A 251 -70.57 -22.62 -22.57
C VAL A 251 -71.37 -21.39 -22.09
N GLY A 252 -71.55 -20.42 -23.00
CA GLY A 252 -72.68 -19.46 -22.96
C GLY A 252 -72.30 -18.04 -23.38
N ALA A 253 -72.14 -17.79 -24.68
CA ALA A 253 -73.12 -17.05 -25.49
C ALA A 253 -73.08 -15.52 -25.35
N ALA A 254 -72.72 -14.89 -26.46
CA ALA A 254 -72.91 -13.47 -26.74
C ALA A 254 -74.38 -13.08 -26.54
N VAL A 255 -74.65 -12.15 -25.64
CA VAL A 255 -75.33 -10.84 -25.83
C VAL A 255 -75.33 -10.17 -24.44
N GLY A 256 -74.26 -9.44 -24.12
CA GLY A 256 -74.16 -8.66 -22.87
C GLY A 256 -73.02 -7.64 -22.87
N GLY A 257 -72.24 -7.58 -23.96
CA GLY A 257 -71.04 -6.75 -24.05
C GLY A 257 -71.33 -5.25 -24.06
N ALA A 258 -72.48 -4.82 -24.61
CA ALA A 258 -72.75 -3.39 -24.76
C ALA A 258 -73.19 -2.71 -23.46
N THR A 259 -73.98 -3.38 -22.61
CA THR A 259 -74.42 -2.83 -21.32
C THR A 259 -73.37 -2.98 -20.24
N ILE A 260 -72.59 -4.06 -20.24
CA ILE A 260 -71.47 -4.24 -19.31
C ILE A 260 -70.31 -3.31 -19.66
N ALA A 261 -70.00 -3.08 -20.95
CA ALA A 261 -68.98 -2.10 -21.34
C ALA A 261 -69.39 -0.67 -20.95
N ALA A 262 -70.66 -0.29 -21.14
CA ALA A 262 -71.15 1.02 -20.73
C ALA A 262 -71.10 1.19 -19.20
N LEU A 263 -71.47 0.16 -18.43
CA LEU A 263 -71.37 0.19 -16.97
C LEU A 263 -69.91 0.18 -16.50
N ILE A 264 -68.98 -0.53 -17.16
CA ILE A 264 -67.55 -0.49 -16.86
C ILE A 264 -66.94 0.87 -17.23
N VAL A 265 -67.39 1.51 -18.30
CA VAL A 265 -66.93 2.86 -18.66
C VAL A 265 -67.51 3.90 -17.72
N VAL A 266 -68.77 3.76 -17.26
CA VAL A 266 -69.37 4.67 -16.28
C VAL A 266 -68.79 4.45 -14.87
N PHE A 267 -68.60 3.20 -14.43
CA PHE A 267 -67.88 2.90 -13.18
C PHE A 267 -66.42 3.27 -13.29
N GLY A 268 -65.82 3.09 -14.47
CA GLY A 268 -64.46 3.49 -14.80
C GLY A 268 -64.31 5.00 -14.77
N MET A 269 -65.23 5.76 -15.34
CA MET A 269 -65.28 7.22 -15.30
C MET A 269 -65.66 7.73 -13.92
N LEU A 270 -66.55 7.08 -13.17
CA LEU A 270 -66.86 7.44 -11.78
C LEU A 270 -65.70 7.10 -10.85
N PHE A 271 -64.96 6.02 -11.11
CA PHE A 271 -63.72 5.68 -10.43
C PHE A 271 -62.61 6.65 -10.84
N PHE A 272 -62.52 7.04 -12.11
CA PHE A 272 -61.55 8.01 -12.62
C PHE A 272 -61.86 9.42 -12.12
N MET A 273 -63.13 9.84 -12.07
CA MET A 273 -63.59 11.08 -11.48
C MET A 273 -63.46 11.05 -9.96
N ARG A 274 -63.74 9.95 -9.26
CA ARG A 274 -63.41 9.78 -7.83
C ARG A 274 -61.91 9.76 -7.61
N LYS A 275 -61.11 9.24 -8.54
CA LYS A 275 -59.63 9.22 -8.47
C LYS A 275 -59.05 10.59 -8.80
N VAL A 276 -59.67 11.37 -9.69
CA VAL A 276 -59.32 12.77 -10.04
C VAL A 276 -59.79 13.73 -8.95
N VAL A 277 -60.96 13.50 -8.32
CA VAL A 277 -61.45 14.24 -7.16
C VAL A 277 -60.69 13.84 -5.88
N ARG A 278 -60.25 12.57 -5.72
CA ARG A 278 -59.23 12.19 -4.72
C ARG A 278 -57.86 12.77 -5.05
N LYS A 279 -57.47 12.88 -6.32
CA LYS A 279 -56.22 13.54 -6.74
C LYS A 279 -56.26 15.06 -6.51
N ARG A 280 -57.45 15.67 -6.55
CA ARG A 280 -57.69 17.09 -6.24
C ARG A 280 -57.99 17.35 -4.76
N LYS A 281 -57.87 16.33 -3.89
CA LYS A 281 -58.01 16.48 -2.43
C LYS A 281 -56.93 15.73 -1.67
N ASP A 282 -55.74 15.72 -2.25
CA ASP A 282 -54.54 15.19 -1.62
C ASP A 282 -53.35 16.10 -1.99
N ASP A 283 -53.60 17.42 -1.95
CA ASP A 283 -52.52 18.41 -1.94
C ASP A 283 -51.56 18.00 -0.81
N ASP A 284 -50.33 17.69 -1.19
CA ASP A 284 -49.21 17.51 -0.28
C ASP A 284 -48.36 18.79 -0.36
N PRO A 285 -48.87 19.93 0.16
CA PRO A 285 -48.18 21.20 0.06
C PRO A 285 -46.75 21.05 0.58
N ASP A 286 -46.58 20.33 1.70
CA ASP A 286 -45.31 20.12 2.38
C ASP A 286 -44.45 18.98 1.79
N GLY A 287 -44.97 18.13 0.91
CA GLY A 287 -44.24 17.01 0.29
C GLY A 287 -43.83 15.87 1.24
N ASN A 288 -44.44 15.80 2.42
CA ASN A 288 -43.93 15.05 3.55
C ASN A 288 -44.84 13.89 4.01
N LYS A 289 -45.78 13.44 3.17
CA LYS A 289 -46.66 12.29 3.47
C LYS A 289 -45.91 11.03 3.92
N TRP A 290 -44.74 10.77 3.36
CA TRP A 290 -43.89 9.63 3.74
C TRP A 290 -43.45 9.71 5.21
N ALA A 291 -43.14 10.91 5.72
CA ALA A 291 -42.73 11.14 7.10
C ALA A 291 -43.88 10.87 8.10
N LYS A 292 -45.13 11.15 7.69
CA LYS A 292 -46.32 10.81 8.49
C LYS A 292 -46.49 9.29 8.65
N SER A 293 -46.06 8.50 7.66
CA SER A 293 -46.14 7.03 7.69
C SER A 293 -45.18 6.35 8.67
N ILE A 294 -44.09 7.02 9.07
CA ILE A 294 -43.08 6.50 10.02
C ILE A 294 -43.30 7.01 11.46
N LYS A 295 -44.22 7.97 11.68
CA LYS A 295 -44.55 8.59 12.98
C LYS A 295 -45.10 7.64 14.05
N GLY A 296 -45.69 6.51 13.64
CA GLY A 296 -46.35 5.54 14.52
C GLY A 296 -45.47 4.38 15.01
N ALA A 297 -44.22 4.27 14.55
CA ALA A 297 -43.31 3.20 14.96
C ALA A 297 -42.66 3.55 16.30
N LYS A 298 -43.29 3.15 17.41
CA LYS A 298 -42.67 3.25 18.74
C LYS A 298 -41.38 2.43 18.71
N THR A 299 -40.24 3.08 19.00
CA THR A 299 -38.88 2.50 19.10
C THR A 299 -38.14 2.20 17.78
N ILE A 300 -37.94 3.19 16.91
CA ILE A 300 -36.87 3.13 15.90
C ILE A 300 -35.57 3.67 16.52
N LYS A 301 -34.57 2.80 16.67
CA LYS A 301 -33.26 3.12 17.27
C LYS A 301 -32.39 3.83 16.23
N LEU A 302 -31.94 5.05 16.54
CA LEU A 302 -30.92 5.75 15.76
C LEU A 302 -29.54 5.14 16.09
N SER A 303 -28.78 4.74 15.08
CA SER A 303 -27.44 4.18 15.25
C SER A 303 -26.42 5.30 15.07
N MET A 304 -25.78 5.73 16.16
CA MET A 304 -24.76 6.78 16.16
C MET A 304 -23.37 6.19 16.32
N PHE A 305 -22.38 6.77 15.64
CA PHE A 305 -20.98 6.30 15.66
C PHE A 305 -20.13 6.96 16.75
N GLU A 306 -20.59 8.06 17.36
CA GLU A 306 -19.86 8.82 18.39
C GLU A 306 -20.69 8.99 19.68
N ASN A 307 -20.00 8.98 20.83
CA ASN A 307 -20.61 8.93 22.17
C ASN A 307 -21.37 10.19 22.68
N PRO A 308 -21.23 11.43 22.18
CA PRO A 308 -21.96 12.56 22.76
C PRO A 308 -23.45 12.62 22.34
N VAL A 309 -23.88 11.91 21.28
CA VAL A 309 -25.25 12.03 20.71
C VAL A 309 -26.14 10.81 21.02
N SER A 310 -25.75 9.99 21.99
CA SER A 310 -26.31 8.64 22.27
C SER A 310 -27.79 8.61 22.72
N LYS A 311 -28.51 9.73 22.76
CA LYS A 311 -29.93 9.83 23.17
C LYS A 311 -30.92 10.23 22.07
N MET A 312 -30.46 10.58 20.87
CA MET A 312 -31.30 11.15 19.80
C MET A 312 -32.20 10.11 19.13
N ARG A 313 -33.49 10.43 18.95
CA ARG A 313 -34.54 9.56 18.40
C ARG A 313 -35.07 10.06 17.06
N LEU A 314 -35.75 9.20 16.29
CA LEU A 314 -36.42 9.60 15.04
C LEU A 314 -37.46 10.70 15.26
N SER A 315 -38.14 10.73 16.42
CA SER A 315 -39.07 11.81 16.79
C SER A 315 -38.39 13.19 16.79
N ASP A 316 -37.13 13.23 17.20
CA ASP A 316 -36.37 14.47 17.36
C ASP A 316 -35.95 14.97 15.97
N LEU A 317 -35.55 14.06 15.07
CA LEU A 317 -35.33 14.34 13.65
C LEU A 317 -36.59 14.86 12.97
N MET A 318 -37.75 14.25 13.23
CA MET A 318 -39.02 14.70 12.67
C MET A 318 -39.38 16.09 13.18
N LYS A 319 -39.14 16.42 14.45
CA LYS A 319 -39.38 17.76 14.99
C LYS A 319 -38.44 18.78 14.35
N ALA A 320 -37.15 18.48 14.32
CA ALA A 320 -36.09 19.38 13.82
C ALA A 320 -36.18 19.68 12.31
N THR A 321 -36.82 18.81 11.53
CA THR A 321 -37.00 18.99 10.08
C THR A 321 -38.40 19.50 9.71
N ASN A 322 -39.21 19.91 10.70
CA ASN A 322 -40.64 20.20 10.52
C ASN A 322 -41.37 19.07 9.75
N SER A 323 -41.22 17.85 10.26
CA SER A 323 -41.66 16.60 9.64
C SER A 323 -41.14 16.41 8.22
N PHE A 324 -39.89 16.76 7.95
CA PHE A 324 -39.28 16.73 6.61
C PHE A 324 -40.03 17.57 5.57
N SER A 325 -40.41 18.81 5.94
CA SER A 325 -41.02 19.78 5.01
C SER A 325 -40.11 20.05 3.80
N LYS A 326 -40.72 20.32 2.64
CA LYS A 326 -40.03 20.82 1.44
C LYS A 326 -39.23 22.08 1.69
N ASP A 327 -39.68 22.95 2.60
CA ASP A 327 -38.97 24.21 2.94
C ASP A 327 -37.60 23.97 3.57
N ASN A 328 -37.37 22.76 4.10
CA ASN A 328 -36.10 22.36 4.69
C ASN A 328 -35.20 21.60 3.71
N ILE A 329 -35.59 21.44 2.44
CA ILE A 329 -34.74 20.79 1.44
C ILE A 329 -33.59 21.74 1.07
N ILE A 330 -32.37 21.27 1.27
CA ILE A 330 -31.14 22.00 0.92
C ILE A 330 -30.42 21.37 -0.28
N GLY A 331 -30.93 20.26 -0.80
CA GLY A 331 -30.42 19.63 -2.00
C GLY A 331 -31.19 18.37 -2.37
N SER A 332 -31.37 18.13 -3.66
CA SER A 332 -31.95 16.91 -4.20
C SER A 332 -31.07 16.39 -5.33
N GLY A 333 -30.68 15.12 -5.25
CA GLY A 333 -29.85 14.48 -6.26
C GLY A 333 -30.24 13.02 -6.47
N ARG A 334 -29.49 12.33 -7.34
CA ARG A 334 -29.73 10.91 -7.68
C ARG A 334 -29.73 10.00 -6.46
N THR A 335 -28.88 10.29 -5.48
CA THR A 335 -28.73 9.50 -4.25
C THR A 335 -29.83 9.79 -3.22
N GLY A 336 -30.70 10.77 -3.46
CA GLY A 336 -31.83 11.13 -2.60
C GLY A 336 -31.94 12.62 -2.25
N CYS A 337 -32.82 12.94 -1.30
CA CYS A 337 -33.09 14.31 -0.85
C CYS A 337 -32.40 14.61 0.49
N LEU A 338 -31.82 15.81 0.61
CA LEU A 338 -31.10 16.29 1.78
C LEU A 338 -31.90 17.39 2.47
N TYR A 339 -32.16 17.23 3.76
CA TYR A 339 -32.93 18.15 4.59
C TYR A 339 -32.06 18.81 5.64
N LYS A 340 -32.27 20.12 5.90
CA LYS A 340 -31.77 20.82 7.08
C LYS A 340 -32.61 20.41 8.30
N ALA A 341 -31.94 20.07 9.40
CA ALA A 341 -32.56 19.80 10.68
C ALA A 341 -32.04 20.80 11.71
N GLU A 342 -32.95 21.51 12.37
CA GLU A 342 -32.66 22.52 13.38
C GLU A 342 -33.29 22.12 14.72
N PHE A 343 -32.46 21.90 15.72
CA PHE A 343 -32.89 21.44 17.05
C PHE A 343 -33.15 22.63 17.97
N GLU A 344 -33.91 22.40 19.05
CA GLU A 344 -34.28 23.45 20.03
C GLU A 344 -33.07 24.05 20.76
N ASP A 345 -31.95 23.32 20.81
CA ASP A 345 -30.68 23.79 21.37
C ASP A 345 -29.84 24.63 20.37
N GLY A 346 -30.37 24.87 19.17
CA GLY A 346 -29.69 25.59 18.08
C GLY A 346 -28.73 24.73 17.26
N SER A 347 -28.60 23.43 17.56
CA SER A 347 -27.78 22.51 16.77
C SER A 347 -28.35 22.34 15.36
N LEU A 348 -27.47 22.30 14.35
CA LEU A 348 -27.83 22.09 12.95
C LEU A 348 -27.23 20.79 12.42
N LEU A 349 -28.06 19.95 11.79
CA LEU A 349 -27.64 18.71 11.10
C LEU A 349 -28.21 18.65 9.68
N MET A 350 -27.62 17.79 8.84
CA MET A 350 -28.18 17.44 7.53
C MET A 350 -28.65 16.00 7.52
N ILE A 351 -29.87 15.79 7.05
CA ILE A 351 -30.50 14.47 7.01
C ILE A 351 -30.71 14.08 5.56
N LYS A 352 -29.98 13.06 5.10
CA LYS A 352 -30.14 12.54 3.75
C LYS A 352 -31.11 11.38 3.75
N ARG A 353 -32.22 11.54 3.05
CA ARG A 353 -33.15 10.45 2.73
C ARG A 353 -32.71 9.81 1.42
N LEU A 354 -32.29 8.55 1.48
CA LEU A 354 -31.90 7.81 0.28
C LEU A 354 -33.13 7.43 -0.56
N GLN A 355 -32.95 7.42 -1.88
CA GLN A 355 -33.97 6.95 -2.82
C GLN A 355 -34.03 5.40 -2.82
N ASP A 356 -35.24 4.83 -2.96
CA ASP A 356 -35.60 3.39 -2.82
C ASP A 356 -34.40 2.40 -2.89
N THR A 357 -33.96 1.91 -1.74
CA THR A 357 -32.86 0.92 -1.64
C THR A 357 -33.41 -0.50 -1.62
N GLN A 358 -32.89 -1.41 -2.44
CA GLN A 358 -33.29 -2.83 -2.42
C GLN A 358 -32.62 -3.65 -1.30
N HIS A 359 -31.76 -3.05 -0.48
CA HIS A 359 -31.03 -3.77 0.58
C HIS A 359 -31.90 -4.12 1.79
N SER A 360 -31.64 -5.31 2.34
CA SER A 360 -32.16 -5.69 3.64
C SER A 360 -31.63 -4.76 4.73
N GLU A 361 -32.36 -4.62 5.85
CA GLU A 361 -31.93 -3.76 6.96
C GLU A 361 -30.55 -4.16 7.52
N LYS A 362 -30.24 -5.47 7.52
CA LYS A 362 -28.95 -6.01 7.98
C LYS A 362 -27.78 -5.62 7.08
N GLU A 363 -27.96 -5.73 5.76
CA GLU A 363 -26.94 -5.33 4.78
C GLU A 363 -26.67 -3.83 4.86
N PHE A 364 -27.74 -3.03 4.91
CA PHE A 364 -27.63 -1.57 5.05
C PHE A 364 -26.87 -1.18 6.33
N ALA A 365 -27.20 -1.79 7.48
CA ALA A 365 -26.53 -1.49 8.74
C ALA A 365 -25.04 -1.89 8.75
N SER A 366 -24.68 -3.01 8.11
CA SER A 366 -23.28 -3.46 7.96
C SER A 366 -22.46 -2.48 7.11
N GLU A 367 -23.03 -2.04 5.99
CA GLU A 367 -22.38 -1.06 5.10
C GLU A 367 -22.23 0.31 5.78
N MET A 368 -23.26 0.76 6.51
CA MET A 368 -23.19 1.99 7.31
C MET A 368 -22.14 1.92 8.42
N SER A 369 -22.00 0.76 9.06
CA SER A 369 -20.96 0.53 10.08
C SER A 369 -19.54 0.58 9.51
N THR A 370 -19.40 0.32 8.21
CA THR A 370 -18.13 0.45 7.49
C THR A 370 -17.89 1.91 7.08
N LEU A 371 -18.89 2.56 6.47
CA LEU A 371 -18.79 3.97 6.06
C LEU A 371 -18.65 4.93 7.24
N GLY A 372 -19.27 4.66 8.39
CA GLY A 372 -19.13 5.46 9.61
C GLY A 372 -17.70 5.47 10.21
N LYS A 373 -16.85 4.51 9.84
CA LYS A 373 -15.43 4.48 10.25
C LYS A 373 -14.54 5.35 9.37
N VAL A 374 -15.03 5.79 8.21
CA VAL A 374 -14.28 6.59 7.23
C VAL A 374 -14.25 8.05 7.72
N LYS A 375 -13.07 8.53 8.11
CA LYS A 375 -12.88 9.90 8.63
C LYS A 375 -11.73 10.60 7.92
N HIS A 376 -12.01 11.75 7.32
CA HIS A 376 -11.00 12.60 6.68
C HIS A 376 -11.49 14.07 6.65
N ARG A 377 -10.59 15.05 6.70
CA ARG A 377 -10.92 16.49 6.77
C ARG A 377 -11.80 16.95 5.61
N ASN A 378 -11.50 16.47 4.40
CA ASN A 378 -12.22 16.81 3.17
C ASN A 378 -13.34 15.82 2.81
N LEU A 379 -13.83 15.03 3.77
CA LEU A 379 -15.03 14.20 3.63
C LEU A 379 -16.11 14.71 4.59
N VAL A 380 -17.38 14.59 4.20
CA VAL A 380 -18.52 14.91 5.08
C VAL A 380 -18.61 13.84 6.18
N PRO A 381 -18.50 14.19 7.48
CA PRO A 381 -18.56 13.20 8.55
C PRO A 381 -19.96 12.60 8.70
N LEU A 382 -20.08 11.27 8.57
CA LEU A 382 -21.30 10.52 8.85
C LEU A 382 -21.42 10.30 10.37
N LEU A 383 -22.42 10.92 10.99
CA LEU A 383 -22.63 10.88 12.44
C LEU A 383 -23.48 9.67 12.86
N GLY A 384 -24.39 9.23 11.99
CA GLY A 384 -25.24 8.08 12.24
C GLY A 384 -26.22 7.80 11.12
N PHE A 385 -27.06 6.80 11.31
CA PHE A 385 -28.10 6.39 10.36
C PHE A 385 -29.37 5.91 11.06
N CYS A 386 -30.47 5.97 10.33
CA CYS A 386 -31.79 5.50 10.76
C CYS A 386 -32.41 4.62 9.68
N VAL A 387 -33.01 3.51 10.12
CA VAL A 387 -33.78 2.59 9.27
C VAL A 387 -35.21 2.58 9.78
N ALA A 388 -36.15 3.04 8.95
CA ALA A 388 -37.55 3.20 9.33
C ALA A 388 -38.47 2.62 8.24
N LYS A 389 -38.93 1.38 8.43
CA LYS A 389 -39.66 0.62 7.39
C LYS A 389 -38.80 0.54 6.10
N LYS A 390 -39.29 1.07 4.98
CA LYS A 390 -38.55 1.16 3.72
C LYS A 390 -37.61 2.36 3.61
N GLU A 391 -37.71 3.30 4.55
CA GLU A 391 -36.94 4.54 4.49
C GLU A 391 -35.54 4.33 5.09
N ARG A 392 -34.54 4.95 4.47
CA ARG A 392 -33.14 4.94 4.91
C ARG A 392 -32.67 6.39 5.03
N LEU A 393 -32.30 6.79 6.26
CA LEU A 393 -31.86 8.14 6.55
C LEU A 393 -30.42 8.13 7.04
N LEU A 394 -29.61 9.05 6.53
CA LEU A 394 -28.24 9.28 6.96
C LEU A 394 -28.16 10.64 7.67
N VAL A 395 -27.41 10.69 8.77
CA VAL A 395 -27.25 11.88 9.60
C VAL A 395 -25.83 12.40 9.44
N TYR A 396 -25.70 13.60 8.91
CA TYR A 396 -24.42 14.28 8.67
C TYR A 396 -24.32 15.57 9.49
N LYS A 397 -23.10 16.01 9.76
CA LYS A 397 -22.82 17.36 10.26
C LYS A 397 -23.27 18.41 9.23
N TYR A 398 -23.89 19.51 9.66
CA TYR A 398 -24.33 20.59 8.76
C TYR A 398 -23.18 21.36 8.11
N MET A 399 -23.37 21.75 6.85
CA MET A 399 -22.41 22.50 6.02
C MET A 399 -22.97 23.89 5.71
N ALA A 400 -22.42 24.91 6.36
CA ALA A 400 -23.00 26.26 6.40
C ALA A 400 -23.03 26.98 5.05
N ASN A 401 -22.09 26.67 4.14
CA ASN A 401 -21.98 27.34 2.84
C ASN A 401 -22.63 26.57 1.69
N GLY A 402 -23.38 25.51 1.97
CA GLY A 402 -24.10 24.73 0.96
C GLY A 402 -23.18 23.94 0.04
N ASN A 403 -23.59 23.73 -1.22
CA ASN A 403 -22.81 23.02 -2.23
C ASN A 403 -22.06 23.96 -3.17
N LEU A 404 -20.99 23.47 -3.78
CA LEU A 404 -20.13 24.23 -4.68
C LEU A 404 -20.87 24.67 -5.96
N HIS A 405 -21.79 23.85 -6.47
CA HIS A 405 -22.57 24.17 -7.68
C HIS A 405 -23.34 25.48 -7.54
N ASP A 406 -24.06 25.65 -6.44
CA ASP A 406 -24.86 26.84 -6.19
C ASP A 406 -23.95 28.05 -5.95
N LYS A 407 -22.82 27.88 -5.25
CA LYS A 407 -21.83 28.95 -5.04
C LYS A 407 -21.12 29.42 -6.31
N LEU A 408 -21.00 28.55 -7.32
CA LEU A 408 -20.43 28.93 -8.61
C LEU A 408 -21.49 29.53 -9.55
N HIS A 409 -22.73 29.03 -9.51
CA HIS A 409 -23.68 29.26 -10.61
C HIS A 409 -25.02 29.92 -10.22
N LEU A 410 -25.35 30.04 -8.93
CA LEU A 410 -26.56 30.72 -8.45
C LEU A 410 -26.15 31.97 -7.66
N LEU A 411 -26.25 33.12 -8.32
CA LEU A 411 -26.16 34.42 -7.64
C LEU A 411 -27.58 34.80 -7.18
N GLU A 412 -28.00 34.32 -6.02
CA GLU A 412 -29.04 35.04 -5.29
C GLU A 412 -28.43 36.31 -4.68
N ASN A 413 -29.19 37.40 -4.71
CA ASN A 413 -28.76 38.74 -4.30
C ASN A 413 -27.97 38.73 -2.98
N ASP A 414 -26.77 39.33 -3.00
CA ASP A 414 -25.80 39.57 -1.90
C ASP A 414 -24.59 38.62 -1.68
N THR A 415 -24.41 37.50 -2.41
CA THR A 415 -23.16 36.72 -2.27
C THR A 415 -22.08 37.08 -3.28
N LYS A 416 -20.90 37.52 -2.82
CA LYS A 416 -19.72 37.74 -3.67
C LYS A 416 -19.29 36.43 -4.37
N PRO A 417 -18.93 36.47 -5.67
CA PRO A 417 -18.42 35.30 -6.38
C PRO A 417 -17.11 34.80 -5.75
N LEU A 418 -16.89 33.47 -5.80
CA LEU A 418 -15.67 32.85 -5.28
C LEU A 418 -14.44 33.38 -6.03
N ASP A 419 -13.50 33.95 -5.27
CA ASP A 419 -12.22 34.42 -5.79
C ASP A 419 -11.29 33.24 -6.17
N TRP A 420 -10.29 33.52 -6.99
CA TRP A 420 -9.32 32.50 -7.42
C TRP A 420 -8.64 31.76 -6.24
N PRO A 421 -8.19 32.46 -5.19
CA PRO A 421 -7.76 31.86 -3.93
C PRO A 421 -8.68 30.76 -3.39
N SER A 422 -9.96 31.05 -3.22
CA SER A 422 -10.94 30.10 -2.69
C SER A 422 -11.15 28.93 -3.65
N ARG A 423 -11.23 29.19 -4.97
CA ARG A 423 -11.38 28.13 -5.98
C ARG A 423 -10.17 27.19 -6.01
N LEU A 424 -8.96 27.70 -5.86
CA LEU A 424 -7.73 26.89 -5.75
C LEU A 424 -7.71 26.06 -4.45
N LYS A 425 -8.04 26.67 -3.30
CA LYS A 425 -8.19 25.96 -2.00
C LYS A 425 -9.19 24.81 -2.12
N ILE A 426 -10.34 25.07 -2.75
CA ILE A 426 -11.39 24.08 -3.00
C ILE A 426 -10.87 22.94 -3.88
N GLY A 427 -10.23 23.25 -5.01
CA GLY A 427 -9.64 22.24 -5.89
C GLY A 427 -8.63 21.32 -5.18
N ILE A 428 -7.73 21.90 -4.38
CA ILE A 428 -6.73 21.16 -3.59
C ILE A 428 -7.40 20.25 -2.56
N GLY A 429 -8.37 20.77 -1.79
CA GLY A 429 -9.04 20.00 -0.75
C GLY A 429 -9.87 18.83 -1.30
N ILE A 430 -10.54 19.01 -2.45
CA ILE A 430 -11.24 17.92 -3.13
C ILE A 430 -10.23 16.85 -3.61
N ALA A 431 -9.15 17.27 -4.27
CA ALA A 431 -8.12 16.35 -4.75
C ALA A 431 -7.51 15.53 -3.60
N LYS A 432 -7.27 16.16 -2.44
CA LYS A 432 -6.78 15.51 -1.22
C LYS A 432 -7.74 14.43 -0.72
N GLY A 433 -9.03 14.75 -0.63
CA GLY A 433 -10.05 13.79 -0.19
C GLY A 433 -10.20 12.59 -1.14
N LEU A 434 -10.18 12.85 -2.45
CA LEU A 434 -10.24 11.81 -3.48
C LEU A 434 -8.99 10.94 -3.53
N ALA A 435 -7.80 11.52 -3.43
CA ALA A 435 -6.54 10.79 -3.37
C ALA A 435 -6.53 9.81 -2.19
N TRP A 436 -7.01 10.24 -1.02
CA TRP A 436 -7.13 9.40 0.16
C TRP A 436 -8.10 8.23 -0.03
N LEU A 437 -9.29 8.48 -0.63
CA LEU A 437 -10.27 7.43 -0.92
C LEU A 437 -9.73 6.36 -1.89
N HIS A 438 -8.95 6.79 -2.89
CA HIS A 438 -8.41 5.89 -3.93
C HIS A 438 -7.13 5.15 -3.51
N HIS A 439 -6.26 5.76 -2.70
CA HIS A 439 -4.92 5.20 -2.44
C HIS A 439 -4.70 4.77 -0.98
N ASN A 440 -5.35 5.41 -0.01
CA ASN A 440 -5.06 5.22 1.42
C ASN A 440 -6.21 4.55 2.20
N CYS A 441 -7.43 4.53 1.66
CA CYS A 441 -8.57 3.85 2.28
C CYS A 441 -8.54 2.33 1.96
N ASN A 442 -8.75 1.49 2.97
CA ASN A 442 -8.83 0.02 2.83
C ASN A 442 -10.14 -0.52 3.44
N PRO A 443 -11.06 -1.10 2.65
CA PRO A 443 -11.00 -1.25 1.19
C PRO A 443 -11.07 0.10 0.46
N ARG A 444 -10.48 0.17 -0.75
CA ARG A 444 -10.52 1.37 -1.59
C ARG A 444 -11.97 1.72 -1.94
N ILE A 445 -12.31 3.00 -1.89
CA ILE A 445 -13.67 3.48 -2.17
C ILE A 445 -13.63 4.32 -3.45
N LEU A 446 -14.35 3.88 -4.49
CA LEU A 446 -14.65 4.69 -5.67
C LEU A 446 -15.89 5.53 -5.38
N HIS A 447 -15.85 6.81 -5.74
CA HIS A 447 -16.98 7.69 -5.51
C HIS A 447 -18.08 7.51 -6.56
N ARG A 448 -17.72 7.33 -7.83
CA ARG A 448 -18.62 7.01 -8.97
C ARG A 448 -19.64 8.11 -9.36
N ASN A 449 -19.67 9.24 -8.65
CA ASN A 449 -20.62 10.35 -8.85
C ASN A 449 -20.02 11.69 -8.39
N ILE A 450 -18.78 11.99 -8.78
CA ILE A 450 -18.17 13.29 -8.45
C ILE A 450 -18.81 14.37 -9.31
N SER A 451 -19.36 15.40 -8.67
CA SER A 451 -19.90 16.61 -9.31
C SER A 451 -19.81 17.80 -8.36
N SER A 452 -19.94 19.03 -8.86
CA SER A 452 -19.94 20.23 -7.99
C SER A 452 -21.10 20.23 -6.98
N LYS A 453 -22.17 19.47 -7.22
CA LYS A 453 -23.28 19.27 -6.26
C LYS A 453 -22.91 18.37 -5.08
N CYS A 454 -21.95 17.46 -5.26
CA CYS A 454 -21.49 16.55 -4.22
C CYS A 454 -20.39 17.17 -3.32
N ILE A 455 -19.87 18.34 -3.69
CA ILE A 455 -18.88 19.07 -2.90
C ILE A 455 -19.61 20.08 -2.02
N LEU A 456 -19.61 19.84 -0.70
CA LEU A 456 -20.18 20.76 0.27
C LEU A 456 -19.09 21.64 0.88
N LEU A 457 -19.46 22.86 1.29
CA LEU A 457 -18.55 23.84 1.87
C LEU A 457 -18.94 24.09 3.32
N ASP A 458 -17.98 23.91 4.24
CA ASP A 458 -18.20 24.29 5.64
C ASP A 458 -18.04 25.81 5.85
N SER A 459 -18.09 26.27 7.10
CA SER A 459 -18.01 27.70 7.45
C SER A 459 -16.76 28.39 6.92
N ASP A 460 -15.66 27.65 6.73
CA ASP A 460 -14.34 28.18 6.36
C ASP A 460 -14.05 28.03 4.84
N LEU A 461 -15.11 27.77 4.07
CA LEU A 461 -15.07 27.39 2.65
C LEU A 461 -14.17 26.18 2.38
N GLU A 462 -13.96 25.31 3.38
CA GLU A 462 -13.22 24.07 3.21
C GLU A 462 -14.11 23.04 2.49
N PRO A 463 -13.64 22.43 1.39
CA PRO A 463 -14.43 21.46 0.64
C PRO A 463 -14.53 20.13 1.36
N ARG A 464 -15.74 19.58 1.38
CA ARG A 464 -16.07 18.26 1.92
C ARG A 464 -16.87 17.45 0.92
N ILE A 465 -16.30 16.34 0.51
CA ILE A 465 -16.91 15.41 -0.43
C ILE A 465 -18.01 14.64 0.30
N SER A 466 -19.25 14.76 -0.18
CA SER A 466 -20.41 14.00 0.27
C SER A 466 -20.62 12.75 -0.58
N ASP A 467 -21.59 11.89 -0.26
CA ASP A 467 -22.05 10.77 -1.11
C ASP A 467 -21.04 9.66 -1.49
N PHE A 468 -19.80 9.72 -0.97
CA PHE A 468 -18.83 8.65 -1.14
C PHE A 468 -19.34 7.32 -0.58
N GLY A 469 -19.20 6.25 -1.36
CA GLY A 469 -19.64 4.91 -0.99
C GLY A 469 -21.16 4.67 -1.03
N LEU A 470 -21.99 5.69 -1.25
CA LEU A 470 -23.45 5.51 -1.33
C LEU A 470 -23.90 4.79 -2.60
N ALA A 471 -23.13 4.88 -3.70
CA ALA A 471 -23.39 4.15 -4.92
C ALA A 471 -23.44 2.61 -4.71
N ARG A 472 -22.71 2.08 -3.73
CA ARG A 472 -22.73 0.66 -3.35
C ARG A 472 -24.06 0.22 -2.73
N LEU A 473 -24.85 1.15 -2.19
CA LEU A 473 -26.13 0.91 -1.51
C LEU A 473 -27.33 1.04 -2.43
N MET A 474 -27.13 1.50 -3.66
CA MET A 474 -28.22 1.76 -4.60
C MET A 474 -28.39 0.62 -5.62
N ASN A 475 -27.44 -0.33 -5.70
CA ASN A 475 -27.49 -1.45 -6.64
C ASN A 475 -27.13 -2.79 -5.95
N PRO A 476 -28.06 -3.77 -5.87
CA PRO A 476 -27.89 -5.00 -5.09
C PRO A 476 -26.94 -6.05 -5.70
N VAL A 477 -26.33 -5.79 -6.86
CA VAL A 477 -25.43 -6.74 -7.55
C VAL A 477 -23.96 -6.56 -7.14
N ASP A 478 -23.60 -5.47 -6.47
CA ASP A 478 -22.21 -5.10 -6.20
C ASP A 478 -21.73 -5.48 -4.80
N THR A 479 -21.49 -6.78 -4.57
CA THR A 479 -20.67 -7.24 -3.44
C THR A 479 -19.20 -6.96 -3.71
N HIS A 480 -18.65 -5.95 -3.02
CA HIS A 480 -17.24 -5.59 -2.76
C HIS A 480 -16.18 -5.56 -3.89
N LEU A 481 -16.41 -6.11 -5.09
CA LEU A 481 -15.39 -6.20 -6.14
C LEU A 481 -15.92 -6.08 -7.59
N SER A 482 -17.23 -5.95 -7.84
CA SER A 482 -17.73 -5.66 -9.21
C SER A 482 -17.85 -4.15 -9.47
N THR A 483 -17.32 -3.73 -10.62
CA THR A 483 -17.36 -2.38 -11.17
C THR A 483 -18.45 -2.22 -12.24
N PHE A 484 -19.18 -3.29 -12.56
CA PHE A 484 -20.27 -3.26 -13.54
C PHE A 484 -21.55 -2.66 -12.95
N VAL A 485 -21.82 -1.39 -13.27
CA VAL A 485 -23.04 -0.68 -12.86
C VAL A 485 -24.07 -0.76 -14.00
N ASN A 486 -25.38 -0.76 -13.68
CA ASN A 486 -26.48 -0.76 -14.65
C ASN A 486 -26.62 0.58 -15.43
N GLY A 487 -25.53 1.11 -16.01
CA GLY A 487 -25.55 2.27 -16.91
C GLY A 487 -25.80 3.63 -16.26
N GLU A 488 -26.04 3.71 -14.95
CA GLU A 488 -26.35 4.96 -14.23
C GLU A 488 -25.11 5.60 -13.58
N PHE A 489 -24.11 5.99 -14.39
CA PHE A 489 -22.91 6.68 -13.90
C PHE A 489 -23.11 8.18 -13.82
N GLY A 490 -22.64 8.83 -12.75
CA GLY A 490 -22.39 10.28 -12.67
C GLY A 490 -23.56 11.24 -12.92
N ASP A 491 -23.45 12.50 -12.50
CA ASP A 491 -24.36 13.55 -12.95
C ASP A 491 -24.08 13.91 -14.43
N LEU A 492 -25.11 14.37 -15.15
CA LEU A 492 -24.99 14.75 -16.56
C LEU A 492 -23.86 15.80 -16.76
N GLY A 493 -22.96 15.54 -17.70
CA GLY A 493 -21.78 16.38 -17.97
C GLY A 493 -20.52 16.02 -17.20
N TYR A 494 -20.60 15.15 -16.18
CA TYR A 494 -19.43 14.66 -15.41
C TYR A 494 -19.04 13.22 -15.76
N VAL A 495 -19.88 12.54 -16.53
CA VAL A 495 -19.72 11.11 -16.83
C VAL A 495 -18.53 10.89 -17.75
N ALA A 496 -17.60 10.04 -17.33
CA ALA A 496 -16.47 9.65 -18.16
C ALA A 496 -16.93 8.96 -19.45
N PRO A 497 -16.41 9.33 -20.62
CA PRO A 497 -16.92 8.87 -21.92
C PRO A 497 -16.82 7.35 -22.08
N GLU A 498 -15.82 6.72 -21.48
CA GLU A 498 -15.65 5.27 -21.53
C GLU A 498 -16.74 4.49 -20.76
N TYR A 499 -17.46 5.11 -19.84
CA TYR A 499 -18.50 4.43 -19.05
C TYR A 499 -19.69 4.01 -19.91
N ALA A 500 -20.02 4.76 -20.97
CA ALA A 500 -21.07 4.39 -21.91
C ALA A 500 -20.78 3.09 -22.66
N ARG A 501 -19.49 2.79 -22.90
CA ARG A 501 -19.04 1.59 -23.62
C ARG A 501 -18.69 0.44 -22.68
N THR A 502 -18.01 0.73 -21.59
CA THR A 502 -17.44 -0.30 -20.70
C THR A 502 -18.41 -0.73 -19.63
N LEU A 503 -19.36 0.14 -19.24
CA LEU A 503 -20.21 -0.03 -18.07
C LEU A 503 -19.43 -0.35 -16.78
N VAL A 504 -18.16 0.08 -16.70
CA VAL A 504 -17.22 -0.25 -15.62
C VAL A 504 -16.76 1.03 -14.93
N ALA A 505 -17.08 1.18 -13.63
CA ALA A 505 -16.51 2.25 -12.81
C ALA A 505 -15.01 2.02 -12.58
N THR A 506 -14.20 3.07 -12.74
CA THR A 506 -12.74 3.04 -12.54
C THR A 506 -12.27 4.25 -11.75
N PRO A 507 -11.12 4.19 -11.05
CA PRO A 507 -10.48 5.39 -10.49
C PRO A 507 -10.28 6.50 -11.53
N LYS A 508 -9.98 6.13 -12.79
CA LYS A 508 -9.76 7.07 -13.90
C LYS A 508 -11.04 7.77 -14.36
N GLY A 509 -12.22 7.20 -14.12
CA GLY A 509 -13.47 7.92 -14.35
C GLY A 509 -13.85 8.87 -13.20
N ASP A 510 -13.45 8.58 -11.96
CA ASP A 510 -13.50 9.57 -10.87
C ASP A 510 -12.53 10.73 -11.15
N VAL A 511 -11.34 10.46 -11.71
CA VAL A 511 -10.38 11.49 -12.17
C VAL A 511 -11.00 12.35 -13.27
N TYR A 512 -11.69 11.77 -14.25
CA TYR A 512 -12.39 12.54 -15.29
C TYR A 512 -13.47 13.44 -14.68
N SER A 513 -14.32 12.87 -13.83
CA SER A 513 -15.41 13.60 -13.16
C SER A 513 -14.86 14.77 -12.33
N PHE A 514 -13.74 14.56 -11.63
CA PHE A 514 -13.03 15.62 -10.92
C PHE A 514 -12.39 16.65 -11.86
N GLY A 515 -11.86 16.22 -13.00
CA GLY A 515 -11.38 17.10 -14.07
C GLY A 515 -12.46 18.08 -14.54
N VAL A 516 -13.70 17.62 -14.69
CA VAL A 516 -14.85 18.49 -15.01
C VAL A 516 -15.10 19.51 -13.89
N VAL A 517 -15.00 19.12 -12.62
CA VAL A 517 -15.11 20.06 -11.47
C VAL A 517 -14.00 21.10 -11.49
N LEU A 518 -12.76 20.72 -11.85
CA LEU A 518 -11.65 21.66 -12.04
C LEU A 518 -11.93 22.63 -13.20
N LEU A 519 -12.52 22.16 -14.29
CA LEU A 519 -12.95 23.00 -15.40
C LEU A 519 -14.03 24.00 -14.98
N GLU A 520 -15.03 23.58 -14.21
CA GLU A 520 -16.02 24.52 -13.65
C GLU A 520 -15.36 25.59 -12.77
N LEU A 521 -14.42 25.19 -11.90
CA LEU A 521 -13.71 26.13 -11.01
C LEU A 521 -12.92 27.18 -11.79
N VAL A 522 -12.24 26.80 -12.87
CA VAL A 522 -11.39 27.72 -13.64
C VAL A 522 -12.14 28.54 -14.69
N THR A 523 -13.25 28.02 -15.23
CA THR A 523 -14.01 28.67 -16.31
C THR A 523 -15.22 29.47 -15.80
N GLY A 524 -15.81 29.05 -14.67
CA GLY A 524 -17.10 29.54 -14.18
C GLY A 524 -18.32 29.00 -14.96
N GLU A 525 -18.11 28.10 -15.92
CA GLU A 525 -19.16 27.59 -16.81
C GLU A 525 -19.81 26.31 -16.28
N ARG A 526 -21.04 26.02 -16.69
CA ARG A 526 -21.72 24.77 -16.30
C ARG A 526 -21.31 23.63 -17.24
N PRO A 527 -21.21 22.38 -16.76
CA PRO A 527 -20.78 21.24 -17.57
C PRO A 527 -21.61 20.97 -18.83
N THR A 528 -22.90 21.32 -18.79
CA THR A 528 -23.89 21.06 -19.86
C THR A 528 -24.41 22.33 -20.52
N HIS A 529 -23.99 23.51 -20.06
CA HIS A 529 -24.43 24.80 -20.60
C HIS A 529 -23.32 25.83 -20.46
N ILE A 530 -22.68 26.16 -21.58
CA ILE A 530 -21.53 27.05 -21.63
C ILE A 530 -21.99 28.38 -22.22
N SER A 531 -22.02 29.41 -21.40
CA SER A 531 -22.49 30.76 -21.78
C SER A 531 -21.54 31.47 -22.76
N LYS A 532 -20.25 31.14 -22.71
CA LYS A 532 -19.20 31.69 -23.60
C LYS A 532 -19.11 30.97 -24.95
N ALA A 533 -19.77 29.82 -25.14
CA ALA A 533 -19.72 29.09 -26.39
C ALA A 533 -20.69 29.71 -27.42
N PRO A 534 -20.42 29.59 -28.74
CA PRO A 534 -21.38 29.99 -29.77
C PRO A 534 -22.72 29.26 -29.60
N GLU A 535 -23.84 29.90 -29.94
CA GLU A 535 -25.19 29.26 -29.85
C GLU A 535 -25.31 27.95 -30.65
N THR A 536 -24.43 27.75 -31.63
CA THR A 536 -24.34 26.53 -32.44
C THR A 536 -23.66 25.36 -31.72
N PHE A 537 -22.88 25.61 -30.66
CA PHE A 537 -22.19 24.60 -29.89
C PHE A 537 -23.15 23.88 -28.94
N LYS A 538 -23.26 22.55 -29.08
CA LYS A 538 -24.14 21.69 -28.26
C LYS A 538 -23.39 20.63 -27.45
N GLY A 539 -22.07 20.79 -27.31
CA GLY A 539 -21.22 19.88 -26.56
C GLY A 539 -21.18 20.18 -25.05
N SER A 540 -20.38 19.40 -24.35
CA SER A 540 -20.06 19.51 -22.93
C SER A 540 -18.88 20.45 -22.67
N LEU A 541 -18.69 20.86 -21.40
CA LEU A 541 -17.59 21.73 -21.00
C LEU A 541 -16.20 21.17 -21.36
N PRO A 542 -15.90 19.87 -21.15
CA PRO A 542 -14.64 19.29 -21.63
C PRO A 542 -14.46 19.39 -23.14
N GLU A 543 -15.51 19.15 -23.94
CA GLU A 543 -15.45 19.23 -25.41
C GLU A 543 -15.17 20.65 -25.88
N TRP A 544 -15.79 21.65 -25.26
CA TRP A 544 -15.54 23.07 -25.58
C TRP A 544 -14.11 23.49 -25.27
N VAL A 545 -13.56 23.06 -24.12
CA VAL A 545 -12.17 23.36 -23.73
C VAL A 545 -11.17 22.66 -24.65
N ILE A 546 -11.48 21.43 -25.10
CA ILE A 546 -10.66 20.71 -26.09
C ILE A 546 -10.67 21.43 -27.44
N GLU A 547 -11.83 21.91 -27.91
CA GLU A 547 -11.95 22.69 -29.15
C GLU A 547 -11.10 23.96 -29.08
N LEU A 548 -11.24 24.76 -28.01
CA LEU A 548 -10.41 25.94 -27.77
C LEU A 548 -8.91 25.63 -27.68
N SER A 549 -8.55 24.50 -27.07
CA SER A 549 -7.15 24.06 -27.02
C SER A 549 -6.61 23.72 -28.40
N SER A 550 -7.41 23.09 -29.26
CA SER A 550 -7.00 22.75 -30.63
C SER A 550 -6.81 23.98 -31.53
N GLU A 551 -7.54 25.06 -31.24
CA GLU A 551 -7.41 26.35 -31.92
C GLU A 551 -6.31 27.25 -31.35
N GLY A 552 -5.58 26.82 -30.31
CA GLY A 552 -4.57 27.65 -29.64
C GLY A 552 -5.18 28.80 -28.81
N ARG A 553 -6.45 28.68 -28.44
CA ARG A 553 -7.27 29.70 -27.76
C ARG A 553 -7.68 29.27 -26.34
N LEU A 554 -6.92 28.37 -25.72
CA LEU A 554 -7.24 27.79 -24.42
C LEU A 554 -7.47 28.86 -23.32
N GLN A 555 -6.76 29.98 -23.38
CA GLN A 555 -6.93 31.12 -22.47
C GLN A 555 -8.35 31.74 -22.50
N ASP A 556 -9.07 31.63 -23.63
CA ASP A 556 -10.41 32.20 -23.79
C ASP A 556 -11.45 31.49 -22.89
N SER A 557 -11.13 30.27 -22.41
CA SER A 557 -11.98 29.50 -21.50
C SER A 557 -12.00 30.04 -20.07
N ILE A 558 -10.94 30.75 -19.66
CA ILE A 558 -10.74 31.20 -18.28
C ILE A 558 -11.82 32.20 -17.86
N ASP A 559 -12.27 32.13 -16.62
CA ASP A 559 -13.17 33.12 -16.03
C ASP A 559 -12.51 34.52 -16.03
N LYS A 560 -13.14 35.48 -16.72
CA LYS A 560 -12.59 36.83 -16.92
C LYS A 560 -12.42 37.60 -15.62
N SER A 561 -13.12 37.20 -14.55
CA SER A 561 -12.97 37.79 -13.22
C SER A 561 -11.61 37.54 -12.57
N PHE A 562 -10.77 36.68 -13.16
CA PHE A 562 -9.44 36.32 -12.63
C PHE A 562 -8.24 36.98 -13.31
N VAL A 563 -8.46 37.84 -14.31
CA VAL A 563 -7.41 38.46 -15.12
C VAL A 563 -6.78 39.65 -14.39
N GLU A 564 -6.14 39.38 -13.25
CA GLU A 564 -5.07 40.22 -12.70
C GLU A 564 -3.73 39.63 -13.11
N LYS A 565 -2.77 40.45 -13.58
CA LYS A 565 -1.41 40.02 -14.04
C LYS A 565 -0.66 39.10 -13.06
N ARG A 566 -1.05 39.07 -11.78
CA ARG A 566 -0.40 38.29 -10.73
C ARG A 566 -0.82 36.81 -10.68
N ASN A 567 -1.94 36.43 -11.32
CA ASN A 567 -2.55 35.10 -11.17
C ASN A 567 -2.47 34.22 -12.44
N GLU A 568 -2.10 34.80 -13.58
CA GLU A 568 -2.20 34.19 -14.91
C GLU A 568 -1.45 32.85 -15.02
N SER A 569 -0.23 32.77 -14.48
CA SER A 569 0.58 31.54 -14.52
C SER A 569 -0.05 30.39 -13.73
N GLU A 570 -0.65 30.67 -12.58
CA GLU A 570 -1.23 29.64 -11.71
C GLU A 570 -2.57 29.14 -12.23
N VAL A 571 -3.41 30.05 -12.72
CA VAL A 571 -4.69 29.73 -13.36
C VAL A 571 -4.45 28.85 -14.60
N PHE A 572 -3.44 29.18 -15.40
CA PHE A 572 -3.10 28.40 -16.58
C PHE A 572 -2.53 27.01 -16.24
N GLN A 573 -1.71 26.89 -15.18
CA GLN A 573 -1.23 25.59 -14.70
C GLN A 573 -2.38 24.73 -14.17
N PHE A 574 -3.32 25.32 -13.43
CA PHE A 574 -4.51 24.62 -12.94
C PHE A 574 -5.40 24.13 -14.10
N LEU A 575 -5.62 24.96 -15.12
CA LEU A 575 -6.34 24.59 -16.34
C LEU A 575 -5.67 23.42 -17.06
N LYS A 576 -4.33 23.40 -17.18
CA LYS A 576 -3.61 22.27 -17.76
C LYS A 576 -3.82 20.97 -16.99
N ILE A 577 -3.80 21.02 -15.66
CA ILE A 577 -4.09 19.84 -14.82
C ILE A 577 -5.52 19.35 -15.06
N ALA A 578 -6.48 20.28 -15.14
CA ALA A 578 -7.87 19.96 -15.46
C ALA A 578 -8.00 19.27 -16.83
N CYS A 579 -7.32 19.79 -17.87
CA CYS A 579 -7.27 19.17 -19.20
C CYS A 579 -6.71 17.75 -19.16
N ASN A 580 -5.60 17.51 -18.44
CA ASN A 580 -5.01 16.17 -18.30
C ASN A 580 -5.97 15.18 -17.62
N CYS A 581 -6.86 15.66 -16.74
CA CYS A 581 -7.85 14.83 -16.08
C CYS A 581 -8.99 14.41 -17.03
N VAL A 582 -9.33 15.23 -18.05
CA VAL A 582 -10.47 14.99 -18.95
C VAL A 582 -10.08 14.41 -20.32
N VAL A 583 -8.84 13.96 -20.49
CA VAL A 583 -8.36 13.32 -21.73
C VAL A 583 -9.22 12.09 -22.09
N GLN A 584 -9.52 11.91 -23.38
CA GLN A 584 -10.35 10.80 -23.88
C GLN A 584 -9.72 9.42 -23.62
N ALA A 585 -8.39 9.30 -23.82
CA ALA A 585 -7.63 8.11 -23.49
C ALA A 585 -7.52 7.93 -21.96
N HIS A 586 -8.44 7.17 -21.37
CA HIS A 586 -8.54 7.01 -19.91
C HIS A 586 -7.25 6.47 -19.24
N LYS A 587 -6.36 5.80 -19.98
CA LYS A 587 -5.04 5.33 -19.50
C LYS A 587 -4.04 6.48 -19.31
N GLU A 588 -4.18 7.58 -20.06
CA GLU A 588 -3.29 8.74 -20.01
C GLU A 588 -3.66 9.73 -18.91
N ARG A 589 -4.88 9.63 -18.35
CA ARG A 589 -5.28 10.47 -17.22
C ARG A 589 -4.38 10.18 -16.02
N PRO A 590 -3.98 11.18 -15.22
CA PRO A 590 -3.19 10.97 -14.00
C PRO A 590 -3.99 10.21 -12.94
N SER A 591 -3.33 9.75 -11.88
CA SER A 591 -3.96 9.28 -10.64
C SER A 591 -4.41 10.46 -9.79
N MET A 592 -5.40 10.26 -8.91
CA MET A 592 -5.82 11.32 -7.98
C MET A 592 -4.69 11.79 -7.05
N PHE A 593 -3.70 10.92 -6.77
CA PHE A 593 -2.52 11.29 -5.98
C PHE A 593 -1.64 12.27 -6.76
N GLU A 594 -1.32 11.98 -8.02
CA GLU A 594 -0.56 12.89 -8.89
C GLU A 594 -1.28 14.23 -9.08
N VAL A 595 -2.61 14.20 -9.31
CA VAL A 595 -3.43 15.42 -9.43
C VAL A 595 -3.36 16.27 -8.16
N TYR A 596 -3.48 15.66 -6.97
CA TYR A 596 -3.35 16.37 -5.70
C TYR A 596 -1.98 17.02 -5.54
N GLN A 597 -0.89 16.33 -5.88
CA GLN A 597 0.46 16.87 -5.75
C GLN A 597 0.70 18.06 -6.69
N LEU A 598 0.21 17.96 -7.94
CA LEU A 598 0.28 19.04 -8.91
C LEU A 598 -0.50 20.28 -8.46
N LEU A 599 -1.73 20.11 -7.96
CA LEU A 599 -2.55 21.22 -7.46
C LEU A 599 -1.97 21.83 -6.18
N ARG A 600 -1.44 21.01 -5.27
CA ARG A 600 -0.76 21.48 -4.05
C ARG A 600 0.46 22.33 -4.38
N ALA A 601 1.24 21.96 -5.39
CA ALA A 601 2.40 22.72 -5.83
C ALA A 601 2.03 24.14 -6.32
N ILE A 602 0.85 24.31 -6.93
CA ILE A 602 0.31 25.63 -7.29
C ILE A 602 -0.06 26.42 -6.02
N GLY A 603 -0.76 25.79 -5.07
CA GLY A 603 -1.22 26.42 -3.83
C GLY A 603 -0.11 26.82 -2.85
N ALA A 604 1.05 26.16 -2.90
CA ALA A 604 2.20 26.43 -2.03
C ALA A 604 2.74 27.87 -2.13
N ARG A 605 2.50 28.55 -3.26
CA ARG A 605 2.91 29.95 -3.50
C ARG A 605 2.03 30.99 -2.80
N ARG A 606 0.85 30.61 -2.28
CA ARG A 606 -0.16 31.53 -1.75
C ARG A 606 -0.50 31.36 -0.27
N SER A 607 0.16 30.43 0.43
CA SER A 607 -0.11 30.17 1.84
C SER A 607 -1.60 29.86 2.13
N PHE A 608 -2.25 29.00 1.34
CA PHE A 608 -3.53 28.37 1.74
C PHE A 608 -3.26 27.28 2.78
N GLU A 609 -2.85 27.69 3.97
CA GLU A 609 -2.80 26.80 5.13
C GLU A 609 -3.65 27.41 6.24
N ASP A 610 -4.83 26.79 6.44
CA ASP A 610 -5.63 26.98 7.64
C ASP A 610 -4.77 26.69 8.88
N LYS A 611 -4.42 27.77 9.57
CA LYS A 611 -3.96 27.80 10.95
C LYS A 611 -5.07 27.33 11.89
N THR A 612 -5.35 26.02 11.93
CA THR A 612 -6.02 25.39 13.08
C THR A 612 -5.60 23.92 13.21
N ARG A 613 -4.82 23.66 14.26
CA ARG A 613 -4.39 22.36 14.82
C ARG A 613 -3.66 21.36 13.91
N PHE A 614 -3.15 21.83 12.78
CA PHE A 614 -2.08 21.16 12.03
C PHE A 614 -0.83 22.05 11.83
N ASN A 615 -0.85 23.30 12.33
CA ASN A 615 0.28 24.23 12.35
C ASN A 615 0.42 24.86 13.75
N GLN A 616 0.74 24.04 14.75
CA GLN A 616 1.36 24.53 15.99
C GLN A 616 2.81 24.03 16.16
N ALA A 617 3.40 23.50 15.09
CA ALA A 617 4.84 23.48 14.89
C ALA A 617 5.15 24.39 13.69
N PHE A 618 5.71 25.56 14.00
CA PHE A 618 6.37 26.52 13.09
C PHE A 618 5.51 27.44 12.20
N SER A 619 5.09 28.58 12.77
CA SER A 619 5.77 29.84 12.47
C SER A 619 5.32 30.93 13.44
N PHE A 620 6.28 31.48 14.20
CA PHE A 620 6.15 32.81 14.79
C PHE A 620 6.96 33.78 13.91
N ASP A 621 6.24 34.80 13.45
CA ASP A 621 6.66 36.12 12.94
C ASP A 621 7.66 36.22 11.77
N ALA A 622 7.09 36.23 10.56
CA ALA A 622 7.64 36.96 9.42
C ALA A 622 6.96 38.35 9.32
N ASN A 623 7.45 39.30 10.12
CA ASN A 623 7.30 40.73 9.84
C ASN A 623 8.56 41.46 10.34
N THR A 624 9.67 41.25 9.63
CA THR A 624 10.76 42.24 9.53
C THR A 624 11.46 42.07 8.19
N MET A 625 11.69 43.20 7.54
CA MET A 625 12.08 43.36 6.14
C MET A 625 13.44 42.73 5.78
N SER A 626 13.53 42.26 4.53
CA SER A 626 14.71 42.37 3.65
C SER A 626 16.04 41.73 4.09
N SER A 627 16.24 40.42 3.81
CA SER A 627 17.40 39.91 3.06
C SER A 627 17.26 38.39 2.82
N THR A 628 17.73 37.91 1.67
CA THR A 628 17.77 36.49 1.28
C THR A 628 18.66 35.67 2.22
N ARG A 629 18.10 34.91 3.17
CA ARG A 629 18.88 33.92 3.96
C ARG A 629 18.94 32.58 3.23
N LYS A 630 20.16 32.07 3.02
CA LYS A 630 20.43 30.73 2.47
C LYS A 630 20.12 29.66 3.54
N GLN A 631 19.54 28.54 3.12
CA GLN A 631 19.22 27.40 3.99
C GLN A 631 20.50 26.59 4.34
N PRO A 632 20.73 26.17 5.60
CA PRO A 632 21.89 25.36 5.97
C PRO A 632 21.90 24.00 5.26
N HIS A 633 23.08 23.53 4.84
CA HIS A 633 23.28 22.29 4.10
C HIS A 633 24.16 21.29 4.87
N VAL A 634 23.62 20.10 5.15
CA VAL A 634 24.34 18.98 5.77
C VAL A 634 24.64 17.89 4.74
N LEU A 635 25.88 17.44 4.69
CA LEU A 635 26.32 16.23 3.97
C LEU A 635 26.43 15.08 4.97
N VAL A 636 25.68 14.00 4.75
CA VAL A 636 25.67 12.81 5.60
C VAL A 636 26.39 11.67 4.89
N LEU A 637 27.48 11.18 5.45
CA LEU A 637 28.39 10.20 4.86
C LEU A 637 28.33 8.87 5.61
N SER A 638 27.86 7.81 4.94
CA SER A 638 27.65 6.50 5.57
C SER A 638 28.74 5.48 5.24
N TYR A 639 29.01 4.56 6.17
CA TYR A 639 29.74 3.33 5.88
C TYR A 639 28.88 2.39 5.02
N PRO A 640 29.43 1.73 3.98
CA PRO A 640 28.69 0.97 2.97
C PRO A 640 28.19 -0.40 3.47
N ALA A 641 27.37 -0.38 4.52
CA ALA A 641 26.66 -1.54 5.03
C ALA A 641 25.25 -1.15 5.44
N GLN A 642 24.26 -2.03 5.20
CA GLN A 642 22.85 -1.75 5.49
C GLN A 642 22.60 -1.37 6.97
N GLY A 643 23.39 -1.94 7.90
CA GLY A 643 23.34 -1.60 9.32
C GLY A 643 23.70 -0.14 9.64
N HIS A 644 24.47 0.51 8.78
CA HIS A 644 24.93 1.89 8.95
C HIS A 644 24.09 2.87 8.13
N VAL A 645 23.76 2.49 6.89
CA VAL A 645 22.95 3.30 5.98
C VAL A 645 21.55 3.59 6.53
N ASN A 646 20.87 2.56 7.08
CA ASN A 646 19.49 2.71 7.56
C ASN A 646 19.35 3.79 8.66
N PRO A 647 20.12 3.76 9.76
CA PRO A 647 20.08 4.82 10.78
C PRO A 647 20.36 6.21 10.26
N MET A 648 21.37 6.35 9.39
CA MET A 648 21.80 7.66 8.91
C MET A 648 20.78 8.27 7.94
N ILE A 649 20.12 7.47 7.09
CA ILE A 649 19.01 7.95 6.25
C ILE A 649 17.81 8.37 7.10
N GLN A 650 17.48 7.61 8.15
CA GLN A 650 16.42 8.00 9.07
C GLN A 650 16.73 9.32 9.78
N PHE A 651 17.99 9.56 10.14
CA PHE A 651 18.43 10.86 10.63
C PHE A 651 18.30 11.96 9.57
N CYS A 652 18.67 11.71 8.31
CA CYS A 652 18.44 12.65 7.20
C CYS A 652 16.97 13.07 7.08
N LYS A 653 16.03 12.11 7.20
CA LYS A 653 14.59 12.41 7.16
C LYS A 653 14.17 13.37 8.28
N ARG A 654 14.76 13.24 9.48
CA ARG A 654 14.52 14.16 10.61
C ARG A 654 15.10 15.55 10.36
N LEU A 655 16.29 15.65 9.76
CA LEU A 655 16.90 16.92 9.38
C LEU A 655 16.07 17.66 8.33
N VAL A 656 15.65 16.95 7.27
CA VAL A 656 14.78 17.48 6.22
C VAL A 656 13.46 18.01 6.80
N ALA A 657 12.84 17.25 7.71
CA ALA A 657 11.60 17.66 8.37
C ALA A 657 11.75 18.93 9.23
N LYS A 658 12.98 19.25 9.66
CA LYS A 658 13.33 20.47 10.39
C LYS A 658 13.88 21.57 9.48
N GLY A 659 13.71 21.43 8.16
CA GLY A 659 14.07 22.46 7.19
C GLY A 659 15.56 22.54 6.87
N ILE A 660 16.33 21.47 7.08
CA ILE A 660 17.75 21.41 6.69
C ILE A 660 17.89 20.79 5.30
N LYS A 661 18.62 21.46 4.40
CA LYS A 661 19.01 20.86 3.11
C LYS A 661 19.96 19.71 3.41
N THR A 662 19.63 18.51 2.96
CA THR A 662 20.39 17.31 3.34
C THR A 662 20.79 16.52 2.10
N THR A 663 22.09 16.23 1.98
CA THR A 663 22.64 15.30 0.98
C THR A 663 23.13 14.05 1.69
N PHE A 664 22.68 12.89 1.26
CA PHE A 664 23.16 11.60 1.73
C PHE A 664 24.17 11.02 0.73
N ALA A 665 25.31 10.54 1.22
CA ALA A 665 26.36 9.95 0.42
C ALA A 665 26.78 8.57 0.96
N THR A 666 26.91 7.62 0.03
CA THR A 666 27.45 6.27 0.24
C THR A 666 28.48 5.95 -0.84
N THR A 667 29.20 4.83 -0.73
CA THR A 667 30.15 4.44 -1.77
C THR A 667 29.44 4.06 -3.07
N PHE A 668 30.09 4.33 -4.20
CA PHE A 668 29.57 4.00 -5.53
C PHE A 668 29.43 2.48 -5.73
N SER A 669 30.36 1.68 -5.21
CA SER A 669 30.27 0.21 -5.24
C SER A 669 29.00 -0.31 -4.53
N PHE A 670 28.64 0.29 -3.39
CA PHE A 670 27.48 -0.10 -2.61
C PHE A 670 26.17 0.35 -3.26
N SER A 671 26.13 1.55 -3.87
CA SER A 671 24.91 2.06 -4.51
C SER A 671 24.45 1.19 -5.69
N LYS A 672 25.35 0.47 -6.36
CA LYS A 672 25.01 -0.52 -7.41
C LYS A 672 24.19 -1.71 -6.90
N ASN A 673 24.36 -2.07 -5.62
CA ASN A 673 23.79 -3.27 -5.00
C ASN A 673 22.50 -3.02 -4.23
N VAL A 674 22.00 -1.80 -4.29
CA VAL A 674 20.99 -1.32 -3.35
C VAL A 674 19.86 -0.66 -4.12
N HIS A 675 18.64 -1.10 -3.83
CA HIS A 675 17.46 -0.40 -4.33
C HIS A 675 17.13 0.75 -3.36
N ILE A 676 17.35 1.98 -3.84
CA ILE A 676 16.95 3.21 -3.16
C ILE A 676 15.61 3.62 -3.76
N ASP A 677 14.54 3.62 -2.96
CA ASP A 677 13.24 4.12 -3.43
C ASP A 677 13.26 5.65 -3.40
N LEU A 678 13.55 6.25 -4.56
CA LEU A 678 13.75 7.69 -4.73
C LEU A 678 12.45 8.48 -4.89
N ASN A 679 11.29 7.82 -4.93
CA ASN A 679 10.03 8.46 -5.32
C ASN A 679 9.40 9.36 -4.25
N ASN A 680 10.02 9.52 -3.08
CA ASN A 680 9.34 10.16 -1.93
C ASN A 680 10.23 10.94 -0.94
N THR A 681 11.48 11.28 -1.27
CA THR A 681 12.36 11.98 -0.30
C THR A 681 12.94 13.29 -0.85
N LEU A 682 12.87 14.37 -0.06
CA LEU A 682 13.60 15.63 -0.29
C LEU A 682 15.12 15.52 -0.02
N ILE A 683 15.63 14.31 0.20
CA ILE A 683 17.05 14.02 0.42
C ILE A 683 17.74 13.91 -0.93
N THR A 684 18.82 14.68 -1.14
CA THR A 684 19.66 14.50 -2.32
C THR A 684 20.59 13.31 -2.12
N PHE A 685 20.67 12.40 -3.08
CA PHE A 685 21.59 11.26 -3.02
C PHE A 685 22.81 11.50 -3.90
N GLU A 686 23.99 11.26 -3.33
CA GLU A 686 25.28 11.35 -4.00
C GLU A 686 26.13 10.12 -3.69
N THR A 687 27.22 9.95 -4.41
CA THR A 687 28.17 8.86 -4.19
C THR A 687 29.59 9.37 -4.10
N PHE A 688 30.44 8.66 -3.35
CA PHE A 688 31.89 8.84 -3.33
C PHE A 688 32.58 7.52 -3.64
N SER A 689 33.83 7.59 -4.07
CA SER A 689 34.63 6.41 -4.43
C SER A 689 35.21 5.74 -3.19
N ASP A 690 35.16 4.41 -3.18
CA ASP A 690 35.91 3.57 -2.24
C ASP A 690 37.14 2.91 -2.89
N GLY A 691 37.45 3.27 -4.13
CA GLY A 691 38.53 2.69 -4.92
C GLY A 691 38.17 1.39 -5.63
N PHE A 692 36.91 0.94 -5.57
CA PHE A 692 36.41 -0.27 -6.24
C PHE A 692 35.21 0.01 -7.15
N ASP A 693 35.17 1.21 -7.75
CA ASP A 693 34.03 1.69 -8.53
C ASP A 693 33.75 0.84 -9.79
N ASP A 694 34.79 0.30 -10.42
CA ASP A 694 34.72 -0.49 -11.65
C ASP A 694 34.51 -1.99 -11.41
N ASN A 695 34.57 -2.45 -10.15
CA ASN A 695 34.41 -3.86 -9.84
C ASN A 695 32.98 -4.33 -10.16
N CYS A 696 32.89 -5.57 -10.67
CA CYS A 696 31.61 -6.25 -10.82
C CYS A 696 31.01 -6.48 -9.42
N PRO A 697 29.68 -6.35 -9.22
CA PRO A 697 29.05 -6.48 -7.91
C PRO A 697 29.38 -7.76 -7.13
N ASP A 698 29.83 -8.81 -7.83
CA ASP A 698 30.14 -10.13 -7.29
C ASP A 698 31.62 -10.33 -6.89
N GLN A 699 32.49 -9.33 -7.08
CA GLN A 699 33.91 -9.44 -6.71
C GLN A 699 34.11 -9.21 -5.20
N ILE A 700 34.38 -10.30 -4.47
CA ILE A 700 34.67 -10.27 -3.04
C ILE A 700 36.09 -9.73 -2.80
N VAL A 701 36.19 -8.56 -2.17
CA VAL A 701 37.47 -7.96 -1.75
C VAL A 701 37.72 -8.26 -0.27
N SER A 702 38.93 -8.75 0.07
CA SER A 702 39.30 -9.00 1.47
C SER A 702 39.26 -7.69 2.29
N PRO A 703 38.80 -7.71 3.56
CA PRO A 703 38.88 -6.54 4.45
C PRO A 703 40.27 -5.90 4.53
N ASP A 704 41.34 -6.72 4.51
CA ASP A 704 42.74 -6.25 4.55
C ASP A 704 43.16 -5.46 3.30
N VAL A 705 42.41 -5.60 2.20
CA VAL A 705 42.63 -4.85 0.95
C VAL A 705 41.65 -3.68 0.87
N TYR A 706 40.40 -3.92 1.27
CA TYR A 706 39.32 -2.94 1.16
C TYR A 706 39.55 -1.71 2.04
N PHE A 707 39.82 -1.89 3.34
CA PHE A 707 39.92 -0.74 4.26
C PHE A 707 41.11 0.17 4.00
N PRO A 708 42.34 -0.33 3.73
CA PRO A 708 43.44 0.54 3.35
C PRO A 708 43.14 1.33 2.09
N LYS A 709 42.48 0.71 1.09
CA LYS A 709 42.14 1.39 -0.16
C LYS A 709 41.08 2.46 0.02
N LEU A 710 40.03 2.17 0.80
CA LEU A 710 39.01 3.16 1.17
C LEU A 710 39.64 4.35 1.93
N ARG A 711 40.60 4.10 2.82
CA ARG A 711 41.33 5.16 3.55
C ARG A 711 42.23 6.01 2.64
N GLU A 712 42.77 5.41 1.58
CA GLU A 712 43.59 6.10 0.57
C GLU A 712 42.72 6.97 -0.36
N VAL A 713 41.61 6.43 -0.88
CA VAL A 713 40.80 7.06 -1.94
C VAL A 713 39.67 7.94 -1.39
N GLY A 714 39.06 7.51 -0.28
CA GLY A 714 37.89 8.17 0.32
C GLY A 714 38.07 9.66 0.61
N PRO A 715 39.18 10.11 1.24
CA PRO A 715 39.38 11.52 1.55
C PRO A 715 39.40 12.43 0.32
N LYS A 716 40.04 11.96 -0.76
CA LYS A 716 40.10 12.71 -2.03
C LYS A 716 38.71 12.79 -2.67
N SER A 717 38.00 11.66 -2.75
CA SER A 717 36.66 11.64 -3.34
C SER A 717 35.65 12.45 -2.54
N LEU A 718 35.73 12.45 -1.20
CA LEU A 718 34.91 13.32 -0.35
C LEU A 718 35.21 14.80 -0.59
N SER A 719 36.49 15.16 -0.74
CA SER A 719 36.90 16.53 -1.05
C SER A 719 36.30 17.02 -2.38
N ASP A 720 36.36 16.18 -3.42
CA ASP A 720 35.76 16.45 -4.73
C ASP A 720 34.24 16.62 -4.62
N LEU A 721 33.57 15.78 -3.81
CA LEU A 721 32.13 15.88 -3.57
C LEU A 721 31.74 17.18 -2.83
N ILE A 722 32.49 17.58 -1.81
CA ILE A 722 32.25 18.85 -1.09
C ILE A 722 32.38 20.04 -2.04
N GLN A 723 33.40 20.05 -2.90
CA GLN A 723 33.60 21.09 -3.91
C GLN A 723 32.45 21.10 -4.92
N LYS A 724 32.00 19.94 -5.40
CA LYS A 724 30.86 19.79 -6.31
C LYS A 724 29.57 20.35 -5.70
N LEU A 725 29.30 20.04 -4.43
CA LEU A 725 28.05 20.42 -3.78
C LEU A 725 27.97 21.92 -3.48
N GLY A 726 29.08 22.51 -3.02
CA GLY A 726 29.18 23.93 -2.67
C GLY A 726 28.32 24.33 -1.47
N GLY A 727 28.91 25.10 -0.52
CA GLY A 727 28.15 25.67 0.60
C GLY A 727 27.64 24.65 1.63
N VAL A 728 28.36 23.53 1.81
CA VAL A 728 28.11 22.55 2.87
C VAL A 728 28.53 23.15 4.22
N ASN A 729 27.65 23.10 5.22
CA ASN A 729 27.86 23.64 6.57
C ASN A 729 28.34 22.61 7.58
N ALA A 730 27.91 21.36 7.44
CA ALA A 730 28.35 20.27 8.28
C ALA A 730 28.47 18.95 7.51
N ILE A 731 29.42 18.13 7.94
CA ILE A 731 29.58 16.74 7.51
C ILE A 731 29.27 15.85 8.70
N VAL A 732 28.18 15.08 8.59
CA VAL A 732 27.83 14.02 9.54
C VAL A 732 28.36 12.71 8.98
N TYR A 733 29.45 12.20 9.54
CA TYR A 733 30.13 11.01 9.02
C TYR A 733 30.01 9.82 9.98
N ASP A 734 29.94 8.62 9.42
CA ASP A 734 29.94 7.38 10.19
C ASP A 734 31.24 7.22 10.98
N GLY A 735 31.17 6.76 12.24
CA GLY A 735 32.34 6.52 13.09
C GLY A 735 33.44 5.67 12.44
N PHE A 736 33.09 4.76 11.52
CA PHE A 736 34.05 3.92 10.79
C PHE A 736 34.87 4.69 9.75
N LEU A 737 34.55 5.95 9.49
CA LEU A 737 35.22 6.81 8.51
C LEU A 737 35.89 8.03 9.19
N PRO A 738 36.81 7.84 10.17
CA PRO A 738 37.37 8.95 10.95
C PRO A 738 38.14 9.96 10.09
N TRP A 739 38.65 9.55 8.92
CA TRP A 739 39.30 10.43 7.95
C TRP A 739 38.38 11.53 7.39
N ALA A 740 37.05 11.37 7.47
CA ALA A 740 36.11 12.39 7.03
C ALA A 740 36.15 13.65 7.91
N LEU A 741 36.54 13.51 9.18
CA LEU A 741 36.78 14.65 10.07
C LEU A 741 37.96 15.49 9.59
N ASP A 742 39.06 14.83 9.19
CA ASP A 742 40.26 15.51 8.71
C ASP A 742 39.92 16.33 7.45
N VAL A 743 39.09 15.79 6.55
CA VAL A 743 38.58 16.51 5.38
C VAL A 743 37.67 17.68 5.81
N SER A 744 36.77 17.49 6.79
CA SER A 744 35.90 18.59 7.24
C SER A 744 36.72 19.77 7.76
N LYS A 745 37.79 19.52 8.51
CA LYS A 745 38.69 20.57 9.02
C LYS A 745 39.45 21.28 7.90
N GLN A 746 39.87 20.58 6.84
CA GLN A 746 40.49 21.21 5.66
C GLN A 746 39.57 22.23 4.99
N PHE A 747 38.27 21.93 4.91
CA PHE A 747 37.27 22.82 4.33
C PHE A 747 36.66 23.82 5.34
N LYS A 748 37.09 23.79 6.61
CA LYS A 748 36.50 24.58 7.72
C LYS A 748 34.99 24.34 7.87
N ILE A 749 34.57 23.10 7.70
CA ILE A 749 33.20 22.63 7.83
C ILE A 749 33.05 21.91 9.17
N MET A 750 31.91 22.08 9.84
CA MET A 750 31.59 21.37 11.08
C MET A 750 31.66 19.85 10.85
N GLY A 751 32.51 19.17 11.62
CA GLY A 751 32.70 17.72 11.56
C GLY A 751 31.95 17.02 12.70
N VAL A 752 30.99 16.17 12.34
CA VAL A 752 30.08 15.53 13.28
C VAL A 752 30.19 14.02 13.13
N VAL A 753 30.65 13.32 14.17
CA VAL A 753 30.68 11.85 14.15
C VAL A 753 29.29 11.30 14.47
N PHE A 754 28.88 10.27 13.73
CA PHE A 754 27.65 9.53 13.95
C PHE A 754 27.99 8.07 14.27
N PHE A 755 27.70 7.65 15.50
CA PHE A 755 27.86 6.26 15.91
C PHE A 755 26.57 5.46 15.70
N THR A 756 26.71 4.37 14.95
CA THR A 756 25.67 3.35 14.69
C THR A 756 25.77 2.16 15.65
N GLN A 757 26.56 2.31 16.71
CA GLN A 757 26.78 1.35 17.81
C GLN A 757 26.35 1.98 19.15
N THR A 758 26.11 1.15 20.17
CA THR A 758 25.66 1.61 21.50
C THR A 758 26.73 2.45 22.20
N CYS A 759 26.31 3.32 23.12
CA CYS A 759 27.24 4.09 23.94
C CYS A 759 28.16 3.15 24.73
N ALA A 760 27.61 2.03 25.22
CA ALA A 760 28.36 1.00 25.91
C ALA A 760 29.51 0.41 25.08
N VAL A 761 29.24 0.02 23.84
CA VAL A 761 30.23 -0.55 22.91
C VAL A 761 31.29 0.50 22.55
N ASN A 762 30.85 1.72 22.22
CA ASN A 762 31.75 2.82 21.89
C ASN A 762 32.69 3.14 23.06
N ASN A 763 32.19 3.09 24.30
CA ASN A 763 32.98 3.30 25.50
C ASN A 763 34.07 2.22 25.66
N ILE A 764 33.76 0.94 25.40
CA ILE A 764 34.75 -0.14 25.44
C ILE A 764 35.83 0.09 24.38
N TYR A 765 35.44 0.36 23.13
CA TYR A 765 36.39 0.63 22.05
C TYR A 765 37.26 1.86 22.28
N TYR A 766 36.72 2.91 22.90
CA TYR A 766 37.51 4.05 23.35
C TYR A 766 38.58 3.65 24.36
N HIS A 767 38.23 2.86 25.39
CA HIS A 767 39.20 2.41 26.39
C HIS A 767 40.30 1.53 25.78
N VAL A 768 39.97 0.68 24.81
CA VAL A 768 40.97 -0.08 24.05
C VAL A 768 41.86 0.86 23.24
N ASN A 769 41.29 1.79 22.47
CA ASN A 769 42.04 2.74 21.65
C ASN A 769 43.01 3.61 22.48
N ARG A 770 42.62 4.00 23.70
CA ARG A 770 43.46 4.77 24.62
C ARG A 770 44.43 3.91 25.44
N ASN A 771 44.52 2.62 25.17
CA ASN A 771 45.31 1.64 25.94
C ASN A 771 44.95 1.60 27.44
N LEU A 772 43.73 2.00 27.79
CA LEU A 772 43.17 1.96 29.14
C LEU A 772 42.57 0.58 29.45
N LEU A 773 42.21 -0.19 28.42
CA LEU A 773 41.86 -1.59 28.49
C LEU A 773 42.86 -2.39 27.66
N GLN A 774 43.62 -3.27 28.30
CA GLN A 774 44.61 -4.11 27.64
C GLN A 774 43.92 -5.32 26.98
N ILE A 775 44.32 -5.64 25.75
CA ILE A 775 43.78 -6.77 24.97
C ILE A 775 44.92 -7.70 24.51
N PRO A 776 44.67 -9.00 24.22
CA PRO A 776 43.38 -9.68 24.27
C PRO A 776 42.94 -9.99 25.70
N LEU A 777 41.65 -9.82 25.99
CA LEU A 777 41.07 -10.30 27.25
C LEU A 777 40.90 -11.83 27.22
N SER A 778 41.04 -12.46 28.38
CA SER A 778 41.05 -13.91 28.57
C SER A 778 40.23 -14.34 29.80
N ASP A 779 40.07 -15.66 30.02
CA ASP A 779 39.42 -16.21 31.22
C ASP A 779 40.08 -15.75 32.54
N SER A 780 41.32 -15.28 32.51
CA SER A 780 41.99 -14.72 33.70
C SER A 780 41.51 -13.33 34.09
N ASP A 781 40.85 -12.63 33.16
CA ASP A 781 40.27 -11.29 33.34
C ASP A 781 38.83 -11.43 33.84
N SER A 782 38.68 -11.87 35.09
CA SER A 782 37.39 -12.31 35.66
C SER A 782 36.25 -11.30 35.56
N LEU A 783 36.51 -9.99 35.60
CA LEU A 783 35.48 -8.97 35.44
C LEU A 783 36.06 -7.66 34.89
N VAL A 784 35.56 -7.23 33.75
CA VAL A 784 35.89 -5.95 33.11
C VAL A 784 34.99 -4.87 33.71
N SER A 785 35.61 -3.94 34.45
CA SER A 785 34.93 -2.80 35.06
C SER A 785 35.36 -1.51 34.38
N LEU A 786 34.45 -0.89 33.62
CA LEU A 786 34.68 0.40 32.96
C LEU A 786 33.69 1.45 33.45
N PRO A 787 34.08 2.73 33.52
CA PRO A 787 33.20 3.79 33.96
C PRO A 787 31.90 3.88 33.17
N GLY A 788 30.77 3.97 33.88
CA GLY A 788 29.43 4.11 33.28
C GLY A 788 28.86 2.82 32.68
N LEU A 789 29.57 1.68 32.76
CA LEU A 789 29.08 0.37 32.32
C LEU A 789 28.79 -0.54 33.54
N PRO A 790 27.80 -1.43 33.43
CA PRO A 790 27.71 -2.55 34.36
C PRO A 790 28.95 -3.43 34.23
N PRO A 791 29.34 -4.19 35.28
CA PRO A 791 30.42 -5.14 35.18
C PRO A 791 30.18 -6.17 34.07
N LEU A 792 31.21 -6.42 33.26
CA LEU A 792 31.15 -7.32 32.11
C LEU A 792 32.10 -8.49 32.33
N GLU A 793 31.63 -9.71 32.10
CA GLU A 793 32.56 -10.82 31.88
C GLU A 793 33.34 -10.56 30.59
N TYR A 794 34.57 -11.08 30.47
CA TYR A 794 35.41 -10.79 29.30
C TYR A 794 34.73 -11.15 27.96
N TRP A 795 33.95 -12.23 27.91
CA TRP A 795 33.21 -12.68 26.72
C TRP A 795 31.93 -11.86 26.45
N GLU A 796 31.50 -11.02 27.40
CA GLU A 796 30.40 -10.06 27.24
C GLU A 796 30.86 -8.74 26.60
N THR A 797 32.16 -8.50 26.55
CA THR A 797 32.75 -7.43 25.74
C THR A 797 32.61 -7.74 24.25
N PRO A 798 32.76 -6.76 23.34
CA PRO A 798 32.70 -7.02 21.91
C PRO A 798 33.75 -8.06 21.48
N SER A 799 33.41 -8.90 20.50
CA SER A 799 34.26 -10.05 20.14
C SER A 799 35.69 -9.68 19.79
N PHE A 800 35.93 -8.50 19.21
CA PHE A 800 37.27 -8.04 18.83
C PHE A 800 38.19 -7.75 20.02
N VAL A 801 37.65 -7.63 21.24
CA VAL A 801 38.42 -7.38 22.46
C VAL A 801 39.05 -8.67 23.01
N HIS A 802 38.40 -9.82 22.80
CA HIS A 802 38.85 -11.13 23.29
C HIS A 802 39.14 -12.17 22.18
N LYS A 803 38.81 -11.86 20.91
CA LYS A 803 39.14 -12.62 19.70
C LYS A 803 39.83 -11.75 18.64
N PHE A 804 40.78 -10.92 19.09
CA PHE A 804 41.44 -9.89 18.27
C PHE A 804 42.12 -10.46 17.00
N ASP A 805 42.80 -11.59 17.11
CA ASP A 805 43.63 -12.18 16.03
C ASP A 805 42.83 -12.73 14.83
N LEU A 806 41.50 -12.89 14.97
CA LEU A 806 40.68 -13.48 13.90
C LEU A 806 40.34 -12.47 12.78
N PHE A 807 40.40 -11.16 13.04
CA PHE A 807 40.00 -10.11 12.08
C PHE A 807 40.78 -8.79 12.25
N PRO A 808 42.11 -8.76 12.04
CA PRO A 808 42.96 -7.61 12.36
C PRO A 808 42.51 -6.31 11.68
N ALA A 809 42.22 -6.33 10.37
CA ALA A 809 41.78 -5.13 9.65
C ALA A 809 40.43 -4.57 10.14
N VAL A 810 39.52 -5.43 10.62
CA VAL A 810 38.22 -5.01 11.18
C VAL A 810 38.41 -4.46 12.59
N SER A 811 39.28 -5.06 13.39
CA SER A 811 39.67 -4.54 14.70
C SER A 811 40.29 -3.13 14.59
N ASP A 812 41.19 -2.92 13.64
CA ASP A 812 41.78 -1.60 13.35
C ASP A 812 40.73 -0.56 12.96
N LEU A 813 39.70 -0.96 12.19
CA LEU A 813 38.59 -0.09 11.83
C LEU A 813 37.78 0.35 13.05
N VAL A 814 37.35 -0.59 13.90
CA VAL A 814 36.46 -0.29 15.04
C VAL A 814 37.17 0.46 16.17
N PHE A 815 38.45 0.17 16.42
CA PHE A 815 39.23 0.96 17.38
C PHE A 815 39.67 2.30 16.77
N GLY A 816 39.84 2.36 15.46
CA GLY A 816 40.22 3.55 14.70
C GLY A 816 39.23 4.71 14.80
N GLN A 817 37.96 4.43 15.11
CA GLN A 817 36.90 5.44 15.26
C GLN A 817 37.24 6.55 16.27
N PHE A 818 38.09 6.27 17.26
CA PHE A 818 38.43 7.19 18.35
C PHE A 818 39.78 7.91 18.16
N THR A 819 40.44 7.71 17.02
CA THR A 819 41.77 8.28 16.74
C THR A 819 41.81 9.81 16.68
N ASN A 820 40.75 10.44 16.19
CA ASN A 820 40.63 11.89 16.08
C ASN A 820 39.32 12.46 16.67
N ILE A 821 38.55 11.65 17.41
CA ILE A 821 37.24 12.02 17.97
C ILE A 821 37.26 13.27 18.85
N ASP A 822 38.37 13.54 19.56
CA ASP A 822 38.50 14.71 20.44
C ASP A 822 38.43 16.05 19.67
N GLN A 823 38.57 16.01 18.34
CA GLN A 823 38.47 17.16 17.45
C GLN A 823 37.09 17.32 16.80
N ALA A 824 36.17 16.36 17.00
CA ALA A 824 34.82 16.41 16.46
C ALA A 824 34.00 17.50 17.16
N ASP A 825 33.21 18.24 16.39
CA ASP A 825 32.40 19.33 16.91
C ASP A 825 31.17 18.78 17.67
N TRP A 826 30.65 17.63 17.22
CA TRP A 826 29.53 16.92 17.83
C TRP A 826 29.74 15.40 17.76
N VAL A 827 29.22 14.69 18.77
CA VAL A 827 29.15 13.23 18.81
C VAL A 827 27.68 12.80 18.85
N LEU A 828 27.15 12.36 17.72
CA LEU A 828 25.79 11.85 17.60
C LEU A 828 25.78 10.33 17.74
N ILE A 829 24.83 9.80 18.50
CA ILE A 829 24.71 8.35 18.73
C ILE A 829 23.28 7.89 18.44
N ASN A 830 23.13 6.82 17.67
CA ASN A 830 21.86 6.12 17.47
C ASN A 830 21.46 5.32 18.72
N SER A 831 21.13 6.04 19.77
CA SER A 831 20.58 5.55 21.04
C SER A 831 19.65 6.65 21.59
N PHE A 832 19.01 6.44 22.74
CA PHE A 832 18.26 7.48 23.45
C PHE A 832 18.68 7.54 24.91
N TYR A 833 18.68 8.74 25.49
CA TYR A 833 19.29 9.02 26.80
C TYR A 833 18.95 8.00 27.89
N LYS A 834 17.66 7.72 28.10
CA LYS A 834 17.18 6.78 29.13
C LYS A 834 17.64 5.33 28.91
N LEU A 835 18.02 4.94 27.69
CA LEU A 835 18.47 3.57 27.38
C LEU A 835 19.85 3.26 27.95
N GLU A 836 20.70 4.28 28.05
CA GLU A 836 22.13 4.17 28.36
C GLU A 836 22.62 5.35 29.23
N GLU A 837 21.77 5.80 30.17
CA GLU A 837 21.95 7.07 30.90
C GLU A 837 23.35 7.23 31.54
N GLU A 838 23.82 6.21 32.26
CA GLU A 838 25.10 6.27 32.97
C GLU A 838 26.30 6.45 32.04
N VAL A 839 26.37 5.65 30.96
CA VAL A 839 27.46 5.75 29.98
C VAL A 839 27.35 7.02 29.15
N VAL A 840 26.13 7.47 28.80
CA VAL A 840 25.93 8.76 28.09
C VAL A 840 26.44 9.91 28.95
N ASN A 841 26.13 9.92 30.24
CA ASN A 841 26.61 10.93 31.19
C ASN A 841 28.13 10.89 31.35
N TRP A 842 28.73 9.69 31.34
CA TRP A 842 30.19 9.55 31.39
C TRP A 842 30.86 10.05 30.11
N MET A 843 30.39 9.62 28.93
CA MET A 843 30.92 10.09 27.64
C MET A 843 30.72 11.60 27.45
N GLY A 844 29.65 12.17 28.00
CA GLY A 844 29.36 13.60 27.99
C GLY A 844 30.38 14.46 28.76
N LYS A 845 31.24 13.85 29.59
CA LYS A 845 32.39 14.53 30.22
C LYS A 845 33.58 14.67 29.27
N LEU A 846 33.64 13.84 28.23
CA LEU A 846 34.72 13.81 27.25
C LEU A 846 34.37 14.63 26.01
N TRP A 847 33.13 14.47 25.52
CA TRP A 847 32.70 15.07 24.25
C TRP A 847 31.29 15.66 24.35
N ARG A 848 30.91 16.46 23.35
CA ARG A 848 29.53 16.93 23.17
C ARG A 848 28.64 15.80 22.62
N VAL A 849 28.32 14.85 23.49
CA VAL A 849 27.52 13.67 23.16
C VAL A 849 26.03 14.00 23.15
N ARG A 850 25.35 13.54 22.10
CA ARG A 850 23.92 13.70 21.90
C ARG A 850 23.30 12.43 21.33
N THR A 851 22.40 11.84 22.08
CA THR A 851 21.61 10.69 21.65
C THR A 851 20.47 11.17 20.76
N ILE A 852 20.38 10.70 19.52
CA ILE A 852 19.38 11.16 18.52
C ILE A 852 18.44 10.05 18.05
N GLY A 853 18.60 8.85 18.59
CA GLY A 853 17.81 7.67 18.27
C GLY A 853 16.56 7.52 19.14
N PRO A 854 15.84 6.39 19.01
CA PRO A 854 16.14 5.32 18.05
C PRO A 854 15.69 5.72 16.64
N THR A 855 16.56 5.51 15.65
CA THR A 855 16.32 5.90 14.25
C THR A 855 15.44 4.88 13.51
N LEU A 856 14.24 4.60 14.02
CA LEU A 856 13.22 3.85 13.28
C LEU A 856 12.40 4.81 12.39
N PRO A 857 11.66 4.29 11.40
CA PRO A 857 10.66 5.08 10.68
C PRO A 857 9.61 5.66 11.63
N SER A 858 9.34 6.95 11.49
CA SER A 858 8.47 7.74 12.38
C SER A 858 7.10 7.08 12.58
N MET A 859 6.57 6.40 11.58
CA MET A 859 5.27 5.72 11.67
C MET A 859 5.17 4.63 12.74
N TYR A 860 6.30 4.11 13.21
CA TYR A 860 6.38 3.14 14.31
C TYR A 860 6.58 3.78 15.68
N LEU A 861 6.94 5.07 15.74
CA LEU A 861 7.20 5.80 16.97
C LEU A 861 6.23 6.99 17.10
N ASP A 862 6.70 8.21 16.84
CA ASP A 862 6.01 9.48 17.03
C ASP A 862 5.02 9.87 15.93
N LYS A 863 5.05 9.21 14.77
CA LYS A 863 4.14 9.39 13.63
C LYS A 863 4.07 10.83 13.08
N ARG A 864 5.11 11.63 13.33
CA ARG A 864 5.24 13.02 12.86
C ARG A 864 5.58 13.09 11.37
N LEU A 865 6.22 12.06 10.82
CA LEU A 865 6.52 11.94 9.38
C LEU A 865 5.61 10.87 8.75
N LEU A 866 4.48 11.29 8.18
CA LEU A 866 3.39 10.41 7.74
C LEU A 866 3.77 9.39 6.63
N ASP A 867 4.77 9.75 5.82
CA ASP A 867 5.27 8.93 4.71
C ASP A 867 6.47 8.05 5.12
N ASP A 868 6.98 8.20 6.35
CA ASP A 868 8.14 7.47 6.86
C ASP A 868 7.72 6.12 7.46
N ARG A 869 7.39 5.16 6.58
CA ARG A 869 6.88 3.81 6.90
C ARG A 869 7.91 2.69 6.81
N GLU A 870 9.06 2.97 6.22
CA GLU A 870 10.17 2.03 6.01
C GLU A 870 11.49 2.79 5.88
N TYR A 871 12.62 2.06 5.96
CA TYR A 871 13.95 2.68 5.85
C TYR A 871 14.22 3.31 4.47
N GLY A 872 13.55 2.85 3.41
CA GLY A 872 13.68 3.36 2.03
C GLY A 872 14.89 2.82 1.27
N VAL A 873 15.70 1.96 1.90
CA VAL A 873 16.90 1.34 1.34
C VAL A 873 16.95 -0.14 1.71
N ASN A 874 16.93 -1.00 0.69
CA ASN A 874 16.96 -2.45 0.88
C ASN A 874 17.97 -3.10 -0.07
N VAL A 875 18.89 -3.91 0.49
CA VAL A 875 19.79 -4.79 -0.28
C VAL A 875 19.02 -6.01 -0.80
N PHE A 876 18.03 -6.49 -0.05
CA PHE A 876 17.27 -7.70 -0.36
C PHE A 876 15.79 -7.38 -0.54
N LYS A 877 15.16 -7.95 -1.57
CA LYS A 877 13.72 -7.76 -1.86
C LYS A 877 12.86 -8.55 -0.86
N PRO A 878 12.05 -7.90 -0.01
CA PRO A 878 11.30 -8.59 1.04
C PRO A 878 10.10 -9.38 0.48
N LYS A 879 9.87 -10.61 1.00
CA LYS A 879 8.69 -11.43 0.69
C LYS A 879 7.46 -11.02 1.51
N ARG A 880 7.06 -9.74 1.40
CA ARG A 880 6.01 -9.11 2.23
C ARG A 880 4.69 -9.87 2.25
N VAL A 881 4.13 -10.15 1.06
CA VAL A 881 2.80 -10.80 0.93
C VAL A 881 2.79 -12.19 1.57
N GLU A 882 3.85 -12.96 1.37
CA GLU A 882 3.99 -14.31 1.93
C GLU A 882 4.06 -14.29 3.46
N CYS A 883 4.92 -13.42 4.01
CA CYS A 883 5.07 -13.28 5.46
C CYS A 883 3.75 -12.84 6.12
N MET A 884 3.13 -11.78 5.61
CA MET A 884 1.92 -11.22 6.23
C MET A 884 0.72 -12.16 6.13
N ASN A 885 0.51 -12.81 4.97
CA ASN A 885 -0.57 -13.80 4.84
C ASN A 885 -0.39 -14.99 5.78
N TRP A 886 0.86 -15.43 5.99
CA TRP A 886 1.12 -16.54 6.90
C TRP A 886 0.92 -16.15 8.37
N LEU A 887 1.34 -14.94 8.76
CA LEU A 887 1.20 -14.39 10.12
C LEU A 887 -0.26 -14.10 10.48
N ASN A 888 -1.06 -13.56 9.54
CA ASN A 888 -2.49 -13.27 9.74
C ASN A 888 -3.32 -14.49 10.15
N ASN A 889 -2.82 -15.70 9.86
CA ASN A 889 -3.47 -16.96 10.20
C ASN A 889 -2.95 -17.59 11.50
N LYS A 890 -2.14 -16.87 12.28
CA LYS A 890 -1.56 -17.35 13.54
C LYS A 890 -2.19 -16.66 14.74
N PRO A 891 -2.41 -17.38 15.86
CA PRO A 891 -2.86 -16.77 17.10
C PRO A 891 -1.92 -15.66 17.58
N LYS A 892 -2.47 -14.77 18.42
CA LYS A 892 -1.68 -13.71 19.04
C LYS A 892 -0.55 -14.30 19.87
N ARG A 893 0.65 -13.72 19.73
CA ARG A 893 1.86 -14.07 20.48
C ARG A 893 2.25 -15.55 20.41
N SER A 894 1.92 -16.25 19.33
CA SER A 894 2.23 -17.68 19.16
C SER A 894 3.39 -17.97 18.23
N VAL A 895 3.98 -16.93 17.61
CA VAL A 895 5.04 -17.06 16.60
C VAL A 895 6.37 -16.61 17.17
N VAL A 896 7.39 -17.45 16.99
CA VAL A 896 8.80 -17.11 17.21
C VAL A 896 9.37 -16.59 15.89
N TYR A 897 9.80 -15.33 15.87
CA TYR A 897 10.50 -14.76 14.73
C TYR A 897 12.00 -14.95 14.92
N LEU A 898 12.72 -15.44 13.91
CA LEU A 898 14.17 -15.64 13.94
C LEU A 898 14.83 -14.87 12.79
N ALA A 899 15.81 -14.02 13.10
CA ALA A 899 16.65 -13.37 12.09
C ALA A 899 18.05 -13.04 12.63
N PHE A 900 19.07 -13.39 11.83
CA PHE A 900 20.49 -13.24 12.20
C PHE A 900 21.21 -12.12 11.43
N GLY A 901 20.48 -11.15 10.89
CA GLY A 901 21.03 -9.96 10.24
C GLY A 901 21.53 -10.20 8.80
N SER A 902 22.03 -9.14 8.16
CA SER A 902 22.41 -9.15 6.74
C SER A 902 23.87 -9.48 6.46
N LEU A 903 24.74 -9.60 7.47
CA LEU A 903 26.19 -9.77 7.26
C LEU A 903 26.65 -11.20 7.53
N MET A 904 26.49 -11.67 8.76
CA MET A 904 26.89 -13.01 9.18
C MET A 904 25.67 -13.88 9.44
N GLN A 905 25.78 -15.17 9.18
CA GLN A 905 24.70 -16.14 9.38
C GLN A 905 25.26 -17.33 10.16
N PRO A 906 24.41 -18.07 10.91
CA PRO A 906 24.86 -19.23 11.65
C PRO A 906 25.52 -20.29 10.75
N GLY A 907 26.59 -20.93 11.22
CA GLY A 907 27.24 -22.04 10.52
C GLY A 907 26.35 -23.29 10.48
N SER A 908 26.75 -24.31 9.70
CA SER A 908 25.98 -25.54 9.49
C SER A 908 25.67 -26.30 10.78
N GLU A 909 26.61 -26.37 11.72
CA GLU A 909 26.40 -26.99 13.03
C GLU A 909 25.37 -26.24 13.87
N GLN A 910 25.48 -24.91 13.93
CA GLN A 910 24.52 -24.07 14.64
C GLN A 910 23.12 -24.12 14.00
N MET A 911 23.04 -24.16 12.66
CA MET A 911 21.77 -24.31 11.95
C MET A 911 21.07 -25.64 12.28
N LYS A 912 21.82 -26.74 12.44
CA LYS A 912 21.26 -28.02 12.89
C LYS A 912 20.59 -27.87 14.27
N GLU A 913 21.28 -27.27 15.24
CA GLU A 913 20.71 -27.06 16.57
C GLU A 913 19.46 -26.16 16.55
N ILE A 914 19.44 -25.11 15.74
CA ILE A 914 18.25 -24.25 15.52
C ILE A 914 17.11 -25.10 14.96
N THR A 915 17.34 -25.86 13.88
CA THR A 915 16.29 -26.67 13.25
C THR A 915 15.72 -27.74 14.18
N CYS A 916 16.57 -28.40 14.97
CA CYS A 916 16.12 -29.34 15.99
C CYS A 916 15.24 -28.65 17.05
N SER A 917 15.66 -27.48 17.56
CA SER A 917 14.88 -26.71 18.53
C SER A 917 13.51 -26.29 17.97
N LEU A 918 13.45 -25.83 16.72
CA LEU A 918 12.20 -25.40 16.09
C LEU A 918 11.24 -26.56 15.78
N SER A 919 11.77 -27.73 15.44
CA SER A 919 10.96 -28.96 15.27
C SER A 919 10.35 -29.43 16.59
N ASP A 920 11.15 -29.41 17.66
CA ASP A 920 10.76 -29.93 18.97
C ASP A 920 9.93 -28.92 19.78
N GLY A 921 10.15 -27.62 19.57
CA GLY A 921 9.69 -26.54 20.45
C GLY A 921 8.18 -26.26 20.44
N GLY A 922 7.42 -26.85 19.52
CA GLY A 922 5.95 -26.80 19.50
C GLY A 922 5.33 -25.46 19.06
N PHE A 923 6.09 -24.36 19.10
CA PHE A 923 5.69 -23.03 18.64
C PHE A 923 5.65 -22.92 17.11
N SER A 924 4.84 -21.98 16.60
CA SER A 924 4.96 -21.59 15.19
C SER A 924 6.19 -20.69 15.02
N PHE A 925 6.86 -20.73 13.88
CA PHE A 925 8.05 -19.90 13.65
C PHE A 925 8.10 -19.30 12.24
N LEU A 926 8.65 -18.08 12.18
CA LEU A 926 9.05 -17.41 10.94
C LEU A 926 10.56 -17.23 11.01
N TRP A 927 11.31 -17.84 10.10
CA TRP A 927 12.77 -17.77 10.10
C TRP A 927 13.29 -17.16 8.79
N VAL A 928 14.12 -16.12 8.91
CA VAL A 928 14.83 -15.53 7.78
C VAL A 928 16.18 -16.23 7.61
N VAL A 929 16.36 -16.89 6.46
CA VAL A 929 17.61 -17.54 6.05
C VAL A 929 17.94 -17.09 4.64
N LYS A 930 19.13 -16.52 4.42
CA LYS A 930 19.54 -16.06 3.08
C LYS A 930 19.54 -17.21 2.07
N SER A 931 19.18 -16.92 0.82
CA SER A 931 19.10 -17.94 -0.24
C SER A 931 20.41 -18.67 -0.50
N SER A 932 21.57 -18.06 -0.29
CA SER A 932 22.87 -18.76 -0.41
C SER A 932 23.12 -19.81 0.67
N LEU A 933 22.31 -19.84 1.74
CA LEU A 933 22.44 -20.77 2.86
C LEU A 933 21.20 -21.65 3.03
N GLU A 934 20.19 -21.53 2.16
CA GLU A 934 19.01 -22.41 2.17
C GLU A 934 19.42 -23.89 2.02
N ASP A 935 20.46 -24.18 1.23
CA ASP A 935 21.00 -25.54 1.04
C ASP A 935 21.63 -26.14 2.31
N ASN A 936 21.96 -25.32 3.31
CA ASN A 936 22.51 -25.79 4.58
C ASN A 936 21.43 -26.17 5.60
N ILE A 937 20.15 -25.90 5.29
CA ILE A 937 19.02 -26.36 6.10
C ILE A 937 18.86 -27.86 5.86
N PRO A 938 18.85 -28.71 6.91
CA PRO A 938 18.65 -30.15 6.75
C PRO A 938 17.36 -30.45 5.98
N GLN A 939 17.44 -31.28 4.92
CA GLN A 939 16.27 -31.60 4.08
C GLN A 939 15.13 -32.23 4.90
N GLU A 940 15.46 -33.04 5.92
CA GLU A 940 14.49 -33.62 6.86
C GLU A 940 13.66 -32.56 7.59
N PHE A 941 14.26 -31.40 7.90
CA PHE A 941 13.56 -30.27 8.51
C PHE A 941 12.59 -29.62 7.53
N VAL A 942 13.00 -29.45 6.26
CA VAL A 942 12.15 -28.88 5.21
C VAL A 942 10.97 -29.82 4.90
N ASP A 943 11.22 -31.13 4.80
CA ASP A 943 10.21 -32.14 4.51
C ASP A 943 9.24 -32.33 5.70
N GLY A 944 9.73 -32.18 6.93
CA GLY A 944 8.95 -32.19 8.16
C GLY A 944 8.24 -30.87 8.49
N MET A 945 8.49 -29.79 7.72
CA MET A 945 7.94 -28.47 7.98
C MET A 945 6.42 -28.47 7.78
N SER A 946 5.70 -28.58 8.90
CA SER A 946 4.23 -28.49 8.91
C SER A 946 3.74 -27.06 8.66
N LYS A 947 2.42 -26.82 8.67
CA LYS A 947 1.81 -25.46 8.63
C LYS A 947 2.29 -24.51 9.76
N LYS A 948 3.09 -25.00 10.72
CA LYS A 948 3.64 -24.25 11.85
C LYS A 948 4.91 -23.44 11.52
N GLY A 949 5.64 -23.76 10.46
CA GLY A 949 6.88 -23.06 10.08
C GLY A 949 6.73 -22.26 8.78
N LEU A 950 7.49 -21.17 8.66
CA LEU A 950 7.74 -20.45 7.41
C LEU A 950 9.21 -20.00 7.38
N VAL A 951 9.95 -20.42 6.36
CA VAL A 951 11.33 -19.98 6.09
C VAL A 951 11.32 -19.12 4.84
N VAL A 952 11.95 -17.94 4.90
CA VAL A 952 12.02 -17.00 3.77
C VAL A 952 13.41 -16.40 3.63
N ALA A 953 13.78 -16.05 2.39
CA ALA A 953 15.04 -15.39 2.07
C ALA A 953 15.20 -14.02 2.76
N TRP A 954 14.11 -13.25 2.81
CA TRP A 954 14.07 -11.91 3.42
C TRP A 954 12.63 -11.49 3.73
N CYS A 955 12.42 -10.71 4.79
CA CYS A 955 11.09 -10.25 5.23
C CYS A 955 11.09 -8.75 5.58
N PRO A 956 9.92 -8.08 5.58
CA PRO A 956 9.80 -6.71 6.08
C PRO A 956 9.84 -6.71 7.61
N GLN A 957 11.04 -6.72 8.20
CA GLN A 957 11.26 -6.95 9.63
C GLN A 957 10.39 -6.07 10.55
N LEU A 958 10.28 -4.76 10.27
CA LEU A 958 9.44 -3.84 11.06
C LEU A 958 7.95 -4.23 11.06
N GLU A 959 7.41 -4.64 9.92
CA GLU A 959 6.03 -5.11 9.81
C GLU A 959 5.85 -6.46 10.50
N VAL A 960 6.84 -7.34 10.43
CA VAL A 960 6.82 -8.64 11.11
C VAL A 960 6.81 -8.41 12.62
N LEU A 961 7.74 -7.61 13.16
CA LEU A 961 7.85 -7.33 14.59
C LEU A 961 6.60 -6.64 15.16
N THR A 962 5.90 -5.83 14.36
CA THR A 962 4.62 -5.21 14.78
C THR A 962 3.41 -6.13 14.72
N HIS A 963 3.52 -7.29 14.07
CA HIS A 963 2.40 -8.18 13.90
C HIS A 963 1.99 -8.85 15.22
N GLU A 964 0.69 -8.86 15.53
CA GLU A 964 0.17 -9.32 16.83
C GLU A 964 0.43 -10.81 17.14
N SER A 965 0.73 -11.60 16.11
CA SER A 965 1.09 -13.01 16.27
C SER A 965 2.52 -13.22 16.79
N ILE A 966 3.41 -12.23 16.67
CA ILE A 966 4.78 -12.36 17.15
C ILE A 966 4.78 -12.38 18.68
N GLY A 967 5.33 -13.45 19.25
CA GLY A 967 5.48 -13.63 20.68
C GLY A 967 6.88 -13.32 21.20
N CYS A 968 7.91 -13.58 20.37
CA CYS A 968 9.32 -13.47 20.70
C CYS A 968 10.15 -13.27 19.42
N PHE A 969 11.25 -12.52 19.53
CA PHE A 969 12.26 -12.34 18.49
C PHE A 969 13.60 -12.98 18.89
N VAL A 970 13.99 -14.07 18.23
CA VAL A 970 15.35 -14.63 18.33
C VAL A 970 16.25 -13.84 17.40
N THR A 971 17.22 -13.15 17.99
CA THR A 971 18.04 -12.16 17.28
C THR A 971 19.53 -12.34 17.55
N HIS A 972 20.32 -12.09 16.51
CA HIS A 972 21.77 -11.93 16.63
C HIS A 972 22.21 -10.72 17.46
N CYS A 973 21.30 -9.85 17.92
CA CYS A 973 21.60 -8.67 18.75
C CYS A 973 22.42 -7.56 18.06
N GLY A 974 22.33 -7.43 16.73
CA GLY A 974 22.81 -6.22 16.06
C GLY A 974 21.97 -5.00 16.47
N LEU A 975 22.61 -3.83 16.65
CA LEU A 975 21.94 -2.67 17.29
C LEU A 975 20.62 -2.27 16.63
N ASN A 976 20.54 -2.22 15.29
CA ASN A 976 19.29 -1.86 14.62
C ASN A 976 18.17 -2.83 14.97
N SER A 977 18.42 -4.13 14.97
CA SER A 977 17.40 -5.14 15.33
C SER A 977 17.00 -5.04 16.80
N VAL A 978 17.94 -4.68 17.68
CA VAL A 978 17.70 -4.44 19.11
C VAL A 978 16.83 -3.21 19.33
N LEU A 979 17.15 -2.09 18.67
CA LEU A 979 16.35 -0.86 18.73
C LEU A 979 14.97 -1.03 18.10
N GLU A 980 14.85 -1.83 17.04
CA GLU A 980 13.56 -2.21 16.46
C GLU A 980 12.71 -3.00 17.46
N ALA A 981 13.28 -4.00 18.11
CA ALA A 981 12.57 -4.78 19.13
C ALA A 981 12.16 -3.91 20.33
N ILE A 982 13.06 -3.06 20.83
CA ILE A 982 12.77 -2.11 21.91
C ILE A 982 11.69 -1.12 21.48
N GLY A 983 11.85 -0.46 20.34
CA GLY A 983 10.94 0.56 19.82
C GLY A 983 9.56 0.03 19.44
N LEU A 984 9.41 -1.29 19.30
CA LEU A 984 8.14 -1.98 19.03
C LEU A 984 7.60 -2.76 20.25
N GLY A 985 8.37 -2.86 21.33
CA GLY A 985 8.01 -3.58 22.55
C GLY A 985 7.96 -5.11 22.39
N VAL A 986 8.88 -5.67 21.58
CA VAL A 986 8.96 -7.11 21.29
C VAL A 986 10.03 -7.76 22.19
N PRO A 987 9.66 -8.77 22.99
CA PRO A 987 10.62 -9.58 23.76
C PRO A 987 11.65 -10.30 22.90
N MET A 988 12.86 -10.46 23.42
CA MET A 988 13.98 -11.06 22.67
C MET A 988 14.52 -12.35 23.31
N VAL A 989 14.98 -13.26 22.45
CA VAL A 989 15.99 -14.26 22.79
C VAL A 989 17.28 -13.83 22.11
N ALA A 990 18.25 -13.41 22.91
CA ALA A 990 19.52 -12.89 22.46
C ALA A 990 20.49 -14.04 22.14
N MET A 991 20.90 -14.15 20.88
CA MET A 991 21.82 -15.17 20.39
C MET A 991 22.97 -14.52 19.59
N PRO A 992 23.88 -13.79 20.26
CA PRO A 992 24.93 -13.01 19.61
C PRO A 992 25.89 -13.90 18.83
N GLN A 993 26.45 -13.38 17.74
CA GLN A 993 27.35 -14.10 16.84
C GLN A 993 28.78 -13.52 16.87
N TRP A 994 28.93 -12.20 16.79
CA TRP A 994 30.24 -11.50 16.70
C TRP A 994 30.10 -10.00 17.00
N SER A 995 31.22 -9.27 16.95
CA SER A 995 31.28 -7.81 17.10
C SER A 995 30.67 -7.36 18.44
N ASP A 996 29.93 -6.26 18.43
CA ASP A 996 29.20 -5.59 19.49
C ASP A 996 27.99 -6.38 20.04
N GLN A 997 27.61 -7.48 19.38
CA GLN A 997 26.39 -8.21 19.69
C GLN A 997 26.40 -8.85 21.07
N THR A 998 27.56 -9.30 21.56
CA THR A 998 27.73 -9.87 22.90
C THR A 998 27.41 -8.86 24.00
N THR A 999 27.86 -7.62 23.82
CA THR A 999 27.55 -6.51 24.74
C THR A 999 26.09 -6.09 24.63
N ASN A 1000 25.52 -6.03 23.43
CA ASN A 1000 24.09 -5.77 23.28
C ASN A 1000 23.24 -6.86 23.95
N ALA A 1001 23.64 -8.14 23.86
CA ALA A 1001 22.95 -9.26 24.50
C ALA A 1001 23.00 -9.17 26.03
N LYS A 1002 24.12 -8.71 26.61
CA LYS A 1002 24.25 -8.40 28.04
C LYS A 1002 23.21 -7.37 28.48
N TYR A 1003 23.05 -6.29 27.72
CA TYR A 1003 22.07 -5.25 28.02
C TYR A 1003 20.62 -5.74 27.86
N VAL A 1004 20.32 -6.55 26.85
CA VAL A 1004 18.99 -7.16 26.65
C VAL A 1004 18.53 -7.96 27.87
N GLU A 1005 19.43 -8.75 28.45
CA GLU A 1005 19.13 -9.63 29.59
C GLU A 1005 19.21 -8.90 30.94
N ASP A 1006 20.35 -8.28 31.25
CA ASP A 1006 20.67 -7.86 32.61
C ASP A 1006 20.34 -6.38 32.91
N VAL A 1007 20.33 -5.51 31.89
CA VAL A 1007 20.13 -4.06 32.08
C VAL A 1007 18.70 -3.65 31.78
N TRP A 1008 18.21 -4.00 30.59
CA TRP A 1008 16.87 -3.62 30.14
C TRP A 1008 15.81 -4.63 30.56
N GLY A 1009 16.19 -5.89 30.80
CA GLY A 1009 15.28 -6.97 31.19
C GLY A 1009 14.19 -7.26 30.14
N VAL A 1010 14.52 -7.09 28.86
CA VAL A 1010 13.59 -7.26 27.71
C VAL A 1010 13.79 -8.59 26.97
N GLY A 1011 14.64 -9.46 27.50
CA GLY A 1011 14.89 -10.77 26.92
C GLY A 1011 15.72 -11.67 27.81
N VAL A 1012 16.16 -12.78 27.24
CA VAL A 1012 17.11 -13.72 27.85
C VAL A 1012 18.19 -14.06 26.85
N ARG A 1013 19.38 -14.42 27.33
CA ARG A 1013 20.52 -14.73 26.46
C ARG A 1013 20.73 -16.23 26.34
N ALA A 1014 20.82 -16.70 25.10
CA ALA A 1014 21.14 -18.07 24.80
C ALA A 1014 22.67 -18.26 24.89
N LYS A 1015 23.12 -18.88 25.98
CA LYS A 1015 24.55 -19.10 26.24
C LYS A 1015 25.11 -20.17 25.31
N GLN A 1016 26.28 -19.87 24.74
CA GLN A 1016 27.05 -20.82 23.92
C GLN A 1016 27.79 -21.81 24.83
N ASP A 1017 28.01 -23.02 24.32
CA ASP A 1017 28.90 -24.00 24.96
C ASP A 1017 30.38 -23.70 24.66
N VAL A 1018 31.26 -24.60 25.10
CA VAL A 1018 32.72 -24.50 24.90
C VAL A 1018 33.13 -24.46 23.42
N ASN A 1019 32.28 -24.91 22.50
CA ASN A 1019 32.53 -24.89 21.06
C ASN A 1019 31.92 -23.64 20.38
N GLY A 1020 31.32 -22.72 21.16
CA GLY A 1020 30.63 -21.55 20.62
C GLY A 1020 29.23 -21.86 20.07
N ILE A 1021 28.65 -23.01 20.40
CA ILE A 1021 27.34 -23.45 19.88
C ILE A 1021 26.25 -23.27 20.93
N VAL A 1022 25.14 -22.67 20.54
CA VAL A 1022 23.90 -22.69 21.31
C VAL A 1022 23.16 -23.98 21.00
N THR A 1023 23.16 -24.90 21.96
CA THR A 1023 22.47 -26.19 21.80
C THR A 1023 20.95 -26.00 21.74
N ARG A 1024 20.25 -26.94 21.08
CA ARG A 1024 18.79 -26.96 20.95
C ARG A 1024 18.06 -26.91 22.28
N ARG A 1025 18.64 -27.51 23.33
CA ARG A 1025 18.08 -27.52 24.68
C ARG A 1025 18.12 -26.12 25.29
N VAL A 1026 19.24 -25.41 25.12
CA VAL A 1026 19.39 -24.03 25.60
C VAL A 1026 18.45 -23.11 24.81
N LEU A 1027 18.42 -23.22 23.49
CA LEU A 1027 17.56 -22.39 22.65
C LEU A 1027 16.07 -22.60 22.97
N ASP A 1028 15.59 -23.85 23.09
CA ASP A 1028 14.20 -24.15 23.44
C ASP A 1028 13.86 -23.61 24.84
N ALA A 1029 14.74 -23.79 25.83
CA ALA A 1029 14.53 -23.26 27.18
C ALA A 1029 14.42 -21.72 27.18
N CYS A 1030 15.29 -21.02 26.44
CA CYS A 1030 15.23 -19.57 26.29
C CYS A 1030 13.93 -19.11 25.60
N ILE A 1031 13.52 -19.76 24.52
CA ILE A 1031 12.27 -19.46 23.81
C ILE A 1031 11.08 -19.64 24.77
N ARG A 1032 11.01 -20.77 25.49
CA ARG A 1032 9.95 -21.01 26.47
C ARG A 1032 9.94 -19.98 27.58
N GLN A 1033 11.10 -19.59 28.09
CA GLN A 1033 11.19 -18.59 29.16
C GLN A 1033 10.66 -17.21 28.73
N VAL A 1034 10.80 -16.85 27.45
CA VAL A 1034 10.29 -15.59 26.88
C VAL A 1034 8.82 -15.71 26.44
N MET A 1035 8.39 -16.91 26.04
CA MET A 1035 7.04 -17.15 25.53
C MET A 1035 6.03 -17.48 26.65
N GLU A 1036 6.47 -18.18 27.69
CA GLU A 1036 5.65 -18.85 28.71
C GLU A 1036 6.13 -18.52 30.14
N GLY A 1037 5.27 -18.76 31.14
CA GLY A 1037 5.61 -18.61 32.56
C GLY A 1037 5.65 -17.17 33.09
N GLU A 1038 6.04 -17.01 34.35
CA GLU A 1038 6.04 -15.71 35.06
C GLU A 1038 7.09 -14.74 34.50
N LYS A 1039 8.29 -15.24 34.16
CA LYS A 1039 9.36 -14.40 33.60
C LYS A 1039 8.96 -13.77 32.25
N SER A 1040 8.17 -14.47 31.43
CA SER A 1040 7.59 -13.92 30.18
C SER A 1040 6.72 -12.67 30.45
N ILE A 1041 5.98 -12.64 31.55
CA ILE A 1041 5.14 -11.49 31.92
C ILE A 1041 6.01 -10.28 32.27
N GLU A 1042 7.05 -10.48 33.07
CA GLU A 1042 8.00 -9.42 33.44
C GLU A 1042 8.74 -8.87 32.21
N ILE A 1043 9.30 -9.76 31.38
CA ILE A 1043 10.00 -9.39 30.15
C ILE A 1043 9.10 -8.55 29.23
N ARG A 1044 7.83 -8.92 29.07
CA ARG A 1044 6.87 -8.16 28.24
C ARG A 1044 6.52 -6.81 28.85
N LYS A 1045 6.39 -6.72 30.17
CA LYS A 1045 6.17 -5.46 30.88
C LYS A 1045 7.35 -4.51 30.65
N ASN A 1046 8.58 -5.02 30.76
CA ASN A 1046 9.79 -4.25 30.48
C ASN A 1046 9.87 -3.83 29.01
N ALA A 1047 9.60 -4.74 28.06
CA ALA A 1047 9.61 -4.41 26.64
C ALA A 1047 8.59 -3.29 26.31
N THR A 1048 7.40 -3.34 26.92
CA THR A 1048 6.37 -2.29 26.79
C THR A 1048 6.87 -0.96 27.38
N LYS A 1049 7.46 -0.98 28.57
CA LYS A 1049 8.05 0.21 29.21
C LYS A 1049 9.10 0.86 28.30
N TRP A 1050 10.03 0.08 27.77
CA TRP A 1050 11.12 0.59 26.93
C TRP A 1050 10.62 1.13 25.58
N ARG A 1051 9.58 0.52 25.00
CA ARG A 1051 8.88 1.06 23.83
C ARG A 1051 8.33 2.45 24.10
N ASP A 1052 7.65 2.63 25.22
CA ASP A 1052 7.03 3.91 25.57
C ASP A 1052 8.10 4.99 25.83
N LEU A 1053 9.23 4.63 26.45
CA LEU A 1053 10.38 5.54 26.61
C LEU A 1053 11.07 5.89 25.28
N ALA A 1054 11.14 4.95 24.34
CA ALA A 1054 11.67 5.20 22.99
C ALA A 1054 10.78 6.18 22.22
N ILE A 1055 9.45 6.05 22.34
CA ILE A 1055 8.48 6.99 21.77
C ILE A 1055 8.65 8.38 22.43
N GLU A 1056 8.66 8.44 23.76
CA GLU A 1056 8.86 9.69 24.54
C GLU A 1056 10.14 10.42 24.12
N ALA A 1057 11.23 9.69 23.85
CA ALA A 1057 12.50 10.28 23.47
C ALA A 1057 12.44 11.03 22.11
N ILE A 1058 11.69 10.51 21.14
CA ILE A 1058 11.64 11.06 19.76
C ILE A 1058 10.42 11.96 19.50
N GLU A 1059 9.39 11.88 20.36
CA GLU A 1059 8.27 12.82 20.34
C GLU A 1059 8.73 14.28 20.54
N GLU A 1060 7.86 15.23 20.18
CA GLU A 1060 8.16 16.65 20.31
C GLU A 1060 8.50 17.02 21.75
N GLY A 1061 9.68 17.60 21.97
CA GLY A 1061 10.19 17.92 23.31
C GLY A 1061 10.83 16.75 24.07
N GLY A 1062 10.87 15.56 23.49
CA GLY A 1062 11.65 14.41 23.97
C GLY A 1062 13.16 14.66 23.94
N THR A 1063 13.94 13.82 24.62
CA THR A 1063 15.40 14.02 24.73
C THR A 1063 16.10 13.98 23.37
N SER A 1064 15.70 13.05 22.50
CA SER A 1064 16.28 12.93 21.16
C SER A 1064 15.80 14.06 20.25
N ASP A 1065 14.52 14.43 20.28
CA ASP A 1065 14.03 15.58 19.51
C ASP A 1065 14.72 16.89 19.93
N LYS A 1066 14.91 17.12 21.24
CA LYS A 1066 15.68 18.26 21.78
C LYS A 1066 17.12 18.26 21.29
N ASN A 1067 17.81 17.12 21.34
CA ASN A 1067 19.17 16.99 20.86
C ASN A 1067 19.30 17.30 19.36
N ILE A 1068 18.33 16.83 18.55
CA ILE A 1068 18.28 17.15 17.12
C ILE A 1068 17.99 18.65 16.92
N ASN A 1069 17.07 19.24 17.69
CA ASN A 1069 16.77 20.67 17.61
C ASN A 1069 17.97 21.54 17.99
N GLU A 1070 18.75 21.15 19.00
CA GLU A 1070 19.98 21.83 19.40
C GLU A 1070 21.00 21.82 18.26
N PHE A 1071 21.18 20.66 17.60
CA PHE A 1071 22.05 20.55 16.43
C PHE A 1071 21.58 21.43 15.26
N VAL A 1072 20.29 21.41 14.94
CA VAL A 1072 19.67 22.23 13.89
C VAL A 1072 19.79 23.73 14.17
N ALA A 1073 19.61 24.14 15.42
CA ALA A 1073 19.73 25.53 15.84
C ALA A 1073 21.17 26.04 15.62
N GLU A 1074 22.18 25.22 15.95
CA GLU A 1074 23.58 25.59 15.76
C GLU A 1074 23.96 25.77 14.28
N LEU A 1075 23.48 24.88 13.41
CA LEU A 1075 23.65 25.02 11.96
C LEU A 1075 23.05 26.33 11.42
N SER A 1076 22.00 26.82 12.07
CA SER A 1076 21.31 28.06 11.69
C SER A 1076 21.97 29.31 12.27
N LEU A 1077 22.80 29.19 13.32
CA LEU A 1077 23.55 30.29 13.93
C LEU A 1077 24.88 30.57 13.23
N GLN A 1078 25.44 29.58 12.53
CA GLN A 1078 26.67 29.73 11.73
C GLN A 1078 26.44 30.42 10.37
N TYR A 1079 25.20 30.88 10.08
CA TYR A 1079 24.79 31.40 8.76
C TYR A 1079 24.18 32.81 8.80
#